data_AF-A0AAV6EDC5-F1
#
_entry.id   AF-A0AAV6EDC5-F1
#
_cell.length_a   1.000
_cell.length_b   1.000
_cell.length_c   1.000
_cell.angle_alpha   90.00
_cell.angle_beta   90.00
_cell.angle_gamma   90.00
#
_symmetry.space_group_name_H-M   'P 1'
#
loop_
_entity.id
_entity.type
_entity.pdbx_description
1 polymer ?
#
loop_
_entity_poly.entity_id
_entity_poly.type
_entity_poly.pdbx_seq_one_letter_code
_entity_poly.pdbx_strand_id
1 'polypeptide(L)'
;MIFKDIDLFDISNQATINIIENNIYLDLSNVKANGHRLNIDNRLVECVRLSSDTIASLNEWMEIINKLEISFDNIEWIEISNKNFILDKSNRIEINLNEKYKIKFIKLNIKDENYINKIKIEILNRKFPGLMVASRSDGFGARFMPILNAMYLSNKLGYKFGIVWPKSSYDQTSLKKLDNNELAGLYGGNEEFIFDKEFLNLYSYLGKISPANIPAENHDIQDYLKRPHQENFGYHISYDISKLNGLDKYYLREYPKLWKSIKFTKPVNDIIDNVNQKVQKYFPNKFIAIHIRAGDGVYDYIRSGLDAFYRKMMPNEIAMALIDENLKINNDIVLFGDDFTQLRELKKFYKNKIYLIEDFIDDTIIDIKRVIFDIVFMSKAKEIYSGGSSFAKTASYIGLGKIPKYYFTHFSIDEMIIIIKKYFNYNLNLHQYQKSYSLLFLHNLCLMQHISRDELISILNQGINYDRNNCAFLVHMFNHYMYLKKYDEANNTLGLLFDLKDFDWMYKYIIKHKDSIYKVFVNNIIGYSQEKYLNISYMAAKISIDTKLTRSRVLKYIQNYLLGLEINDGSKYLLNHYINIAEKLNISINQLNSQIETTTKNDSYLKSELENEKIALKKQIDINRSNEILLQNIKSENQKLQKLNTDLSLAYNAAKSNAKNYLSYKLGQALIKASKNWYKGGYIKFIFEAIKITKEHKKRCK
;
A
#
# COMPACT_ATOMS: atom_id res chain seq x y z
N MET A 1 -1.66 -20.49 14.86
CA MET A 1 -2.18 -20.80 13.49
C MET A 1 -3.13 -19.71 12.99
N ILE A 2 -3.10 -19.42 11.69
CA ILE A 2 -3.95 -18.39 11.05
C ILE A 2 -5.40 -18.87 10.89
N PHE A 3 -5.58 -20.13 10.48
CA PHE A 3 -6.89 -20.73 10.27
C PHE A 3 -7.63 -20.97 11.59
N LYS A 4 -8.96 -20.98 11.53
CA LYS A 4 -9.83 -21.36 12.65
C LYS A 4 -10.11 -22.86 12.59
N ASP A 5 -10.51 -23.49 13.69
CA ASP A 5 -10.85 -24.93 13.66
C ASP A 5 -11.98 -25.25 12.67
N ILE A 6 -12.94 -24.35 12.48
CA ILE A 6 -14.00 -24.49 11.46
C ILE A 6 -13.47 -24.52 10.03
N ASP A 7 -12.27 -23.97 9.78
CA ASP A 7 -11.62 -23.91 8.47
C ASP A 7 -10.85 -25.18 8.11
N LEU A 8 -10.65 -26.04 9.10
CA LEU A 8 -9.72 -27.15 9.05
C LEU A 8 -10.47 -28.48 9.06
N PHE A 9 -9.89 -29.44 8.36
CA PHE A 9 -10.34 -30.81 8.29
C PHE A 9 -9.21 -31.70 8.78
N ASP A 10 -9.47 -32.49 9.83
CA ASP A 10 -8.49 -33.44 10.36
C ASP A 10 -8.54 -34.75 9.56
N ILE A 11 -7.40 -35.12 8.98
CA ILE A 11 -7.21 -36.35 8.21
C ILE A 11 -6.46 -37.42 8.99
N SER A 12 -6.09 -37.17 10.25
CA SER A 12 -5.36 -38.13 11.10
C SER A 12 -6.05 -39.50 11.19
N ASN A 13 -7.37 -39.52 11.31
CA ASN A 13 -8.18 -40.75 11.39
C ASN A 13 -8.14 -41.61 10.13
N GLN A 14 -7.65 -41.08 9.00
CA GLN A 14 -7.45 -41.82 7.75
C GLN A 14 -5.99 -42.27 7.56
N ALA A 15 -5.09 -41.83 8.43
CA ALA A 15 -3.68 -42.18 8.37
C ALA A 15 -3.45 -43.58 8.96
N THR A 16 -2.51 -44.33 8.39
CA THR A 16 -1.99 -45.53 9.05
C THR A 16 -0.89 -45.11 10.02
N ILE A 17 -1.05 -45.41 11.30
CA ILE A 17 -0.09 -45.03 12.36
C ILE A 17 0.70 -46.28 12.77
N ASN A 18 2.03 -46.16 12.78
CA ASN A 18 2.93 -47.19 13.27
C ASN A 18 3.93 -46.58 14.26
N ILE A 19 4.17 -47.25 15.38
CA ILE A 19 5.09 -46.80 16.42
C ILE A 19 6.27 -47.77 16.45
N ILE A 20 7.47 -47.24 16.27
CA ILE A 20 8.72 -48.01 16.32
C ILE A 20 9.68 -47.24 17.21
N GLU A 21 9.96 -47.80 18.40
CA GLU A 21 10.72 -47.13 19.45
C GLU A 21 10.12 -45.74 19.75
N ASN A 22 10.97 -44.74 19.90
CA ASN A 22 10.69 -43.32 20.05
C ASN A 22 10.03 -42.62 18.84
N ASN A 23 9.65 -43.33 17.78
CA ASN A 23 9.15 -42.72 16.55
C ASN A 23 7.70 -43.08 16.26
N ILE A 24 6.87 -42.06 16.03
CA ILE A 24 5.50 -42.19 15.55
C ILE A 24 5.50 -41.89 14.05
N TYR A 25 5.22 -42.90 13.24
CA TYR A 25 5.11 -42.81 11.78
C TYR A 25 3.63 -42.72 11.37
N LEU A 26 3.30 -41.71 10.56
CA LEU A 26 1.99 -41.55 9.96
C LEU A 26 2.11 -41.66 8.44
N ASP A 27 1.43 -42.66 7.86
CA ASP A 27 1.30 -42.84 6.41
C ASP A 27 -0.05 -42.29 5.93
N LEU A 28 0.03 -41.25 5.11
CA LEU A 28 -1.09 -40.53 4.50
C LEU A 28 -1.41 -41.00 3.08
N SER A 29 -0.74 -42.04 2.57
CA SER A 29 -0.86 -42.51 1.18
C SER A 29 -2.29 -42.93 0.82
N ASN A 30 -3.04 -43.46 1.78
CA ASN A 30 -4.40 -43.97 1.59
C ASN A 30 -5.51 -42.98 1.97
N VAL A 31 -5.16 -41.74 2.38
CA VAL A 31 -6.15 -40.71 2.70
C VAL A 31 -6.97 -40.39 1.45
N LYS A 32 -8.30 -40.51 1.54
CA LYS A 32 -9.24 -40.33 0.42
C LYS A 32 -9.82 -38.91 0.39
N ALA A 33 -10.12 -38.35 1.56
CA ALA A 33 -10.67 -36.99 1.68
C ALA A 33 -9.56 -36.04 2.16
N ASN A 34 -9.27 -35.01 1.35
CA ASN A 34 -8.10 -34.16 1.59
C ASN A 34 -8.41 -32.65 1.73
N GLY A 35 -9.58 -32.29 2.27
CA GLY A 35 -10.01 -30.90 2.32
C GLY A 35 -10.43 -30.39 0.93
N HIS A 36 -9.77 -29.36 0.40
CA HIS A 36 -10.20 -28.73 -0.86
C HIS A 36 -9.77 -29.50 -2.13
N ARG A 37 -10.50 -29.29 -3.25
CA ARG A 37 -10.24 -29.90 -4.57
C ARG A 37 -8.76 -29.88 -4.98
N LEU A 38 -8.09 -28.73 -4.87
CA LEU A 38 -6.68 -28.60 -5.27
C LEU A 38 -5.69 -29.40 -4.38
N ASN A 39 -6.14 -29.99 -3.26
CA ASN A 39 -5.30 -30.74 -2.32
C ASN A 39 -5.38 -32.26 -2.56
N ILE A 40 -6.49 -32.78 -3.10
CA ILE A 40 -6.69 -34.23 -3.35
C ILE A 40 -5.54 -34.80 -4.22
N ASP A 41 -5.06 -34.04 -5.20
CA ASP A 41 -4.00 -34.47 -6.10
C ASP A 41 -2.57 -34.18 -5.59
N ASN A 42 -2.42 -33.25 -4.64
CA ASN A 42 -1.12 -32.69 -4.27
C ASN A 42 -0.57 -33.17 -2.92
N ARG A 43 -1.38 -33.84 -2.09
CA ARG A 43 -0.97 -34.41 -0.79
C ARG A 43 -0.31 -33.35 0.11
N LEU A 44 -0.98 -32.22 0.30
CA LEU A 44 -0.47 -31.10 1.09
C LEU A 44 -1.04 -31.15 2.50
N VAL A 45 -0.26 -30.69 3.47
CA VAL A 45 -0.66 -30.58 4.87
C VAL A 45 -0.54 -29.13 5.32
N GLU A 46 -1.57 -28.63 6.00
CA GLU A 46 -1.54 -27.27 6.56
C GLU A 46 -0.74 -27.24 7.87
N CYS A 47 -1.06 -28.16 8.78
CA CYS A 47 -0.50 -28.18 10.12
C CYS A 47 -0.51 -29.60 10.69
N VAL A 48 0.52 -29.93 11.46
CA VAL A 48 0.50 -31.05 12.40
C VAL A 48 0.25 -30.46 13.77
N ARG A 49 -0.84 -30.84 14.42
CA ARG A 49 -1.20 -30.35 15.74
C ARG A 49 -1.08 -31.47 16.77
N LEU A 50 -0.43 -31.15 17.89
CA LEU A 50 -0.21 -32.07 18.99
C LEU A 50 -0.91 -31.54 20.23
N SER A 51 -1.61 -32.41 20.95
CA SER A 51 -2.28 -32.09 22.21
C SER A 51 -2.05 -33.18 23.24
N SER A 52 -2.02 -32.81 24.51
CA SER A 52 -1.89 -33.73 25.64
C SER A 52 -2.61 -33.15 26.85
N ASP A 53 -3.18 -34.02 27.69
CA ASP A 53 -3.79 -33.62 28.95
C ASP A 53 -2.75 -33.33 30.05
N THR A 54 -1.49 -33.74 29.84
CA THR A 54 -0.41 -33.66 30.85
C THR A 54 0.66 -32.63 30.53
N ILE A 55 0.66 -32.03 29.33
CA ILE A 55 1.69 -31.08 28.87
C ILE A 55 1.05 -29.72 28.72
N ALA A 56 1.58 -28.71 29.40
CA ALA A 56 0.93 -27.40 29.51
C ALA A 56 1.77 -26.24 28.97
N SER A 57 3.07 -26.41 28.72
CA SER A 57 3.95 -25.32 28.30
C SER A 57 4.75 -25.60 27.02
N LEU A 58 5.13 -24.53 26.31
CA LEU A 58 5.98 -24.64 25.12
C LEU A 58 7.33 -25.29 25.46
N ASN A 59 7.92 -24.97 26.62
CA ASN A 59 9.21 -25.53 27.03
C ASN A 59 9.12 -27.05 27.22
N GLU A 60 8.08 -27.54 27.91
CA GLU A 60 7.84 -28.98 28.06
C GLU A 60 7.67 -29.67 26.70
N TRP A 61 6.88 -29.07 25.80
CA TRP A 61 6.72 -29.59 24.45
C TRP A 61 8.05 -29.67 23.68
N MET A 62 8.92 -28.67 23.82
CA MET A 62 10.26 -28.65 23.20
C MET A 62 11.24 -29.63 23.85
N GLU A 63 11.03 -29.98 25.12
CA GLU A 63 11.77 -31.04 25.79
C GLU A 63 11.32 -32.42 25.32
N ILE A 64 10.02 -32.61 25.05
CA ILE A 64 9.43 -33.89 24.64
C ILE A 64 9.65 -34.18 23.15
N ILE A 65 9.42 -33.19 22.28
CA ILE A 65 9.57 -33.35 20.84
C ILE A 65 11.05 -33.19 20.47
N ASN A 66 11.65 -34.25 19.94
CA ASN A 66 13.01 -34.16 19.43
C ASN A 66 13.02 -33.49 18.05
N LYS A 67 12.23 -34.03 17.12
CA LYS A 67 12.10 -33.51 15.76
C LYS A 67 10.83 -34.01 15.06
N LEU A 68 10.35 -33.22 14.11
CA LEU A 68 9.33 -33.60 13.14
C LEU A 68 9.97 -33.68 11.75
N GLU A 69 9.81 -34.82 11.08
CA GLU A 69 10.31 -35.05 9.73
C GLU A 69 9.14 -35.38 8.79
N ILE A 70 9.21 -34.90 7.55
CA ILE A 70 8.22 -35.17 6.50
C ILE A 70 8.88 -35.79 5.28
N SER A 71 8.15 -36.63 4.54
CA SER A 71 8.61 -37.23 3.30
C SER A 71 7.46 -37.45 2.31
N PHE A 72 7.79 -37.47 1.01
CA PHE A 72 6.85 -37.84 -0.05
C PHE A 72 7.07 -39.28 -0.55
N ASP A 73 8.28 -39.81 -0.45
CA ASP A 73 8.69 -41.11 -1.00
C ASP A 73 9.13 -42.13 0.05
N ASN A 74 9.12 -41.74 1.32
CA ASN A 74 9.59 -42.52 2.47
C ASN A 74 11.11 -42.78 2.47
N ILE A 75 11.87 -42.07 1.64
CA ILE A 75 13.34 -42.22 1.50
C ILE A 75 14.03 -40.92 1.89
N GLU A 76 13.66 -39.81 1.24
CA GLU A 76 14.19 -38.50 1.58
C GLU A 76 13.31 -37.84 2.62
N TRP A 77 13.91 -37.51 3.77
CA TRP A 77 13.22 -36.88 4.91
C TRP A 77 13.70 -35.45 5.09
N ILE A 78 12.74 -34.55 5.28
CA ILE A 78 12.97 -33.13 5.55
C ILE A 78 12.57 -32.87 7.00
N GLU A 79 13.53 -32.44 7.81
CA GLU A 79 13.27 -31.98 9.17
C GLU A 79 12.62 -30.59 9.16
N ILE A 80 11.52 -30.44 9.90
CA ILE A 80 10.80 -29.19 10.05
C ILE A 80 11.40 -28.38 11.18
N SER A 81 11.84 -27.16 10.85
CA SER A 81 12.41 -26.24 11.84
C SER A 81 11.44 -25.94 12.98
N ASN A 82 11.98 -25.95 14.21
CA ASN A 82 11.28 -25.55 15.44
C ASN A 82 10.66 -24.15 15.37
N LYS A 83 11.12 -23.27 14.46
CA LYS A 83 10.49 -21.96 14.21
C LYS A 83 9.04 -22.05 13.72
N ASN A 84 8.62 -23.20 13.20
CA ASN A 84 7.24 -23.43 12.76
C ASN A 84 6.30 -23.89 13.88
N PHE A 85 6.84 -24.14 15.07
CA PHE A 85 6.11 -24.65 16.23
C PHE A 85 5.56 -23.44 16.99
N ILE A 86 4.23 -23.41 17.14
CA ILE A 86 3.52 -22.33 17.80
C ILE A 86 2.64 -22.95 18.87
N LEU A 87 2.76 -22.47 20.11
CA LEU A 87 1.81 -22.83 21.16
C LEU A 87 0.51 -22.06 20.95
N ASP A 88 -0.61 -22.76 20.91
CA ASP A 88 -1.92 -22.13 20.85
C ASP A 88 -2.48 -21.80 22.25
N LYS A 89 -3.64 -21.14 22.29
CA LYS A 89 -4.28 -20.72 23.56
C LYS A 89 -4.78 -21.89 24.42
N SER A 90 -4.84 -23.10 23.86
CA SER A 90 -5.27 -24.32 24.52
C SER A 90 -4.08 -25.22 24.87
N ASN A 91 -2.86 -24.65 24.91
CA ASN A 91 -1.60 -25.35 25.20
C ASN A 91 -1.26 -26.49 24.22
N ARG A 92 -1.85 -26.46 23.02
CA ARG A 92 -1.53 -27.39 21.92
C ARG A 92 -0.36 -26.84 21.11
N ILE A 93 0.49 -27.73 20.61
CA ILE A 93 1.56 -27.36 19.66
C ILE A 93 1.00 -27.45 18.25
N GLU A 94 1.10 -26.35 17.51
CA GLU A 94 0.79 -26.27 16.09
C GLU A 94 2.09 -26.15 15.28
N ILE A 95 2.40 -27.18 14.49
CA ILE A 95 3.57 -27.21 13.61
C ILE A 95 3.10 -26.83 12.21
N ASN A 96 3.27 -25.54 11.85
CA ASN A 96 2.66 -24.97 10.64
C ASN A 96 3.49 -25.28 9.38
N LEU A 97 2.92 -26.09 8.48
CA LEU A 97 3.53 -26.48 7.21
C LEU A 97 3.06 -25.60 6.04
N ASN A 98 1.91 -24.92 6.21
CA ASN A 98 1.36 -23.92 5.28
C ASN A 98 1.18 -24.44 3.84
N GLU A 99 0.93 -25.75 3.68
CA GLU A 99 0.84 -26.43 2.38
C GLU A 99 2.05 -26.22 1.45
N LYS A 100 3.25 -25.99 2.02
CA LYS A 100 4.49 -25.75 1.26
C LYS A 100 5.12 -27.03 0.69
N TYR A 101 4.77 -28.18 1.25
CA TYR A 101 5.40 -29.47 0.96
C TYR A 101 4.36 -30.48 0.50
N LYS A 102 4.76 -31.34 -0.45
CA LYS A 102 4.03 -32.58 -0.75
C LYS A 102 4.44 -33.64 0.28
N ILE A 103 3.47 -34.18 0.99
CA ILE A 103 3.69 -35.02 2.16
C ILE A 103 2.84 -36.29 2.03
N LYS A 104 3.49 -37.44 2.07
CA LYS A 104 2.82 -38.74 2.23
C LYS A 104 3.15 -39.39 3.56
N PHE A 105 4.31 -39.08 4.12
CA PHE A 105 4.80 -39.69 5.35
C PHE A 105 5.19 -38.58 6.32
N ILE A 106 4.79 -38.72 7.56
CA ILE A 106 5.18 -37.86 8.67
C ILE A 106 5.80 -38.74 9.73
N LYS A 107 6.90 -38.29 10.31
CA LYS A 107 7.61 -38.96 11.38
C LYS A 107 7.83 -37.97 12.52
N LEU A 108 7.26 -38.29 13.68
CA LEU A 108 7.44 -37.51 14.91
C LEU A 108 8.33 -38.31 15.85
N ASN A 109 9.50 -37.77 16.18
CA ASN A 109 10.42 -38.38 17.14
C ASN A 109 10.21 -37.75 18.52
N ILE A 110 9.92 -38.59 19.51
CA ILE A 110 9.69 -38.21 20.90
C ILE A 110 10.90 -38.64 21.74
N LYS A 111 11.43 -37.76 22.59
CA LYS A 111 12.65 -38.06 23.36
C LYS A 111 12.45 -39.17 24.40
N ASP A 112 11.27 -39.26 25.00
CA ASP A 112 10.91 -40.26 26.01
C ASP A 112 9.62 -40.99 25.59
N GLU A 113 9.73 -42.30 25.39
CA GLU A 113 8.64 -43.18 24.93
C GLU A 113 7.41 -43.13 25.86
N ASN A 114 7.59 -42.79 27.14
CA ASN A 114 6.50 -42.67 28.10
C ASN A 114 5.45 -41.60 27.72
N TYR A 115 5.80 -40.68 26.81
CA TYR A 115 4.89 -39.66 26.31
C TYR A 115 4.14 -40.06 25.05
N ILE A 116 4.54 -41.11 24.33
CA ILE A 116 3.93 -41.49 23.05
C ILE A 116 2.42 -41.70 23.21
N ASN A 117 2.00 -42.44 24.24
CA ASN A 117 0.60 -42.72 24.50
C ASN A 117 -0.17 -41.54 25.13
N LYS A 118 0.51 -40.44 25.46
CA LYS A 118 -0.07 -39.22 26.05
C LYS A 118 -0.27 -38.10 25.02
N ILE A 119 0.17 -38.29 23.78
CA ILE A 119 0.11 -37.30 22.72
C ILE A 119 -0.95 -37.71 21.70
N LYS A 120 -1.94 -36.86 21.52
CA LYS A 120 -2.87 -36.94 20.41
C LYS A 120 -2.31 -36.13 19.22
N ILE A 121 -2.35 -36.73 18.03
CA ILE A 121 -1.86 -36.13 16.78
C ILE A 121 -3.04 -35.85 15.85
N GLU A 122 -3.17 -34.61 15.41
CA GLU A 122 -4.12 -34.17 14.38
C GLU A 122 -3.33 -33.72 13.14
N ILE A 123 -3.77 -34.16 11.96
CA ILE A 123 -3.18 -33.78 10.67
C ILE A 123 -4.19 -32.91 9.96
N LEU A 124 -3.97 -31.60 9.99
CA LEU A 124 -4.98 -30.61 9.61
C LEU A 124 -4.73 -30.12 8.20
N ASN A 125 -5.80 -30.10 7.41
CA ASN A 125 -5.84 -29.56 6.05
C ASN A 125 -6.89 -28.46 5.92
N ARG A 126 -6.64 -27.48 5.05
CA ARG A 126 -7.62 -26.43 4.76
C ARG A 126 -8.80 -26.99 3.98
N LYS A 127 -10.01 -26.55 4.34
CA LYS A 127 -11.25 -26.86 3.58
C LYS A 127 -11.36 -26.13 2.25
N PHE A 128 -10.51 -25.14 2.01
CA PHE A 128 -10.50 -24.28 0.82
C PHE A 128 -9.05 -23.93 0.43
N PRO A 129 -8.77 -23.55 -0.85
CA PRO A 129 -7.41 -23.30 -1.33
C PRO A 129 -6.61 -22.26 -0.52
N GLY A 130 -7.29 -21.23 -0.03
CA GLY A 130 -6.73 -20.17 0.78
C GLY A 130 -7.79 -19.11 1.09
N LEU A 131 -7.39 -18.06 1.81
CA LEU A 131 -8.24 -16.92 2.10
C LEU A 131 -8.05 -15.80 1.07
N MET A 132 -9.14 -15.09 0.80
CA MET A 132 -9.14 -13.78 0.15
C MET A 132 -9.61 -12.77 1.19
N VAL A 133 -8.68 -11.96 1.68
CA VAL A 133 -8.86 -11.17 2.90
C VAL A 133 -8.98 -9.69 2.59
N ALA A 134 -10.08 -9.08 3.04
CA ALA A 134 -10.24 -7.63 3.08
C ALA A 134 -9.69 -7.09 4.40
N SER A 135 -8.58 -6.33 4.37
CA SER A 135 -7.82 -5.97 5.57
C SER A 135 -7.40 -4.49 5.65
N ARG A 136 -8.13 -3.62 4.97
CA ARG A 136 -7.83 -2.18 4.95
C ARG A 136 -8.23 -1.50 6.26
N SER A 137 -7.48 -0.45 6.63
CA SER A 137 -7.69 0.32 7.86
C SER A 137 -8.32 1.71 7.68
N ASP A 138 -8.72 2.09 6.47
CA ASP A 138 -9.29 3.41 6.11
C ASP A 138 -10.69 3.70 6.73
N GLY A 139 -11.37 4.76 6.30
CA GLY A 139 -12.77 5.02 6.66
C GLY A 139 -13.77 3.99 6.11
N PHE A 140 -14.98 3.96 6.67
CA PHE A 140 -16.02 2.93 6.42
C PHE A 140 -16.22 2.57 4.93
N GLY A 141 -16.46 3.53 4.04
CA GLY A 141 -16.68 3.24 2.61
C GLY A 141 -15.47 2.57 1.94
N ALA A 142 -14.26 3.03 2.23
CA ALA A 142 -13.05 2.43 1.67
C ALA A 142 -12.79 1.00 2.18
N ARG A 143 -13.30 0.62 3.36
CA ARG A 143 -13.21 -0.75 3.90
C ARG A 143 -14.20 -1.72 3.24
N PHE A 144 -15.38 -1.25 2.82
CA PHE A 144 -16.38 -2.12 2.19
C PHE A 144 -16.05 -2.50 0.74
N MET A 145 -15.31 -1.66 0.02
CA MET A 145 -14.85 -1.99 -1.33
C MET A 145 -14.05 -3.31 -1.40
N PRO A 146 -12.94 -3.50 -0.65
CA PRO A 146 -12.22 -4.77 -0.66
C PRO A 146 -13.04 -5.94 -0.08
N ILE A 147 -14.00 -5.68 0.83
CA ILE A 147 -14.94 -6.72 1.32
C ILE A 147 -15.76 -7.28 0.16
N LEU A 148 -16.40 -6.42 -0.62
CA LEU A 148 -17.21 -6.84 -1.78
C LEU A 148 -16.34 -7.49 -2.86
N ASN A 149 -15.13 -6.96 -3.10
CA ASN A 149 -14.15 -7.56 -4.00
C ASN A 149 -13.77 -8.98 -3.55
N ALA A 150 -13.44 -9.17 -2.27
CA ALA A 150 -13.02 -10.45 -1.71
C ALA A 150 -14.17 -11.47 -1.69
N MET A 151 -15.40 -11.06 -1.35
CA MET A 151 -16.59 -11.91 -1.46
C MET A 151 -16.83 -12.38 -2.89
N TYR A 152 -16.71 -11.48 -3.87
CA TYR A 152 -16.88 -11.82 -5.28
C TYR A 152 -15.79 -12.77 -5.79
N LEU A 153 -14.52 -12.45 -5.56
CA LEU A 153 -13.38 -13.25 -6.03
C LEU A 153 -13.34 -14.62 -5.35
N SER A 154 -13.62 -14.68 -4.04
CA SER A 154 -13.63 -15.94 -3.29
C SER A 154 -14.68 -16.91 -3.82
N ASN A 155 -15.90 -16.44 -4.08
CA ASN A 155 -16.94 -17.24 -4.71
C ASN A 155 -16.53 -17.71 -6.12
N LYS A 156 -15.95 -16.83 -6.93
CA LYS A 156 -15.54 -17.17 -8.32
C LYS A 156 -14.41 -18.19 -8.39
N LEU A 157 -13.50 -18.18 -7.42
CA LEU A 157 -12.28 -18.99 -7.42
C LEU A 157 -12.32 -20.18 -6.44
N GLY A 158 -13.39 -20.31 -5.66
CA GLY A 158 -13.54 -21.35 -4.63
C GLY A 158 -12.66 -21.12 -3.39
N TYR A 159 -12.21 -19.89 -3.16
CA TYR A 159 -11.48 -19.49 -1.95
C TYR A 159 -12.47 -19.18 -0.83
N LYS A 160 -11.98 -19.09 0.41
CA LYS A 160 -12.80 -18.57 1.51
C LYS A 160 -12.59 -17.07 1.66
N PHE A 161 -13.68 -16.35 1.83
CA PHE A 161 -13.67 -14.93 2.19
C PHE A 161 -13.23 -14.71 3.64
N GLY A 162 -12.45 -13.67 3.90
CA GLY A 162 -12.10 -13.23 5.25
C GLY A 162 -12.06 -11.70 5.38
N ILE A 163 -12.26 -11.20 6.59
CA ILE A 163 -12.10 -9.79 6.94
C ILE A 163 -11.10 -9.58 8.07
N VAL A 164 -10.42 -8.45 8.04
CA VAL A 164 -9.71 -7.88 9.18
C VAL A 164 -10.19 -6.44 9.29
N TRP A 165 -10.88 -6.12 10.39
CA TRP A 165 -11.42 -4.79 10.65
C TRP A 165 -10.67 -4.14 11.81
N PRO A 166 -9.46 -3.59 11.57
CA PRO A 166 -8.64 -3.05 12.64
C PRO A 166 -9.27 -1.79 13.24
N LYS A 167 -8.99 -1.52 14.52
CA LYS A 167 -9.33 -0.23 15.12
C LYS A 167 -8.70 0.89 14.29
N SER A 168 -9.50 1.90 13.98
CA SER A 168 -9.05 3.07 13.23
C SER A 168 -8.14 3.92 14.12
N SER A 169 -7.00 4.36 13.58
CA SER A 169 -6.11 5.34 14.23
C SER A 169 -6.56 6.78 14.01
N TYR A 170 -7.57 7.00 13.17
CA TYR A 170 -8.15 8.33 12.95
C TYR A 170 -8.95 8.76 14.17
N ASP A 171 -8.91 10.06 14.46
CA ASP A 171 -9.76 10.67 15.48
C ASP A 171 -11.23 10.35 15.18
N GLN A 172 -11.86 9.63 16.11
CA GLN A 172 -13.26 9.22 16.03
C GLN A 172 -14.18 10.17 16.79
N THR A 173 -13.70 11.36 17.15
CA THR A 173 -14.52 12.37 17.82
C THR A 173 -15.16 13.34 16.84
N SER A 174 -16.39 13.72 17.20
CA SER A 174 -17.30 14.81 16.77
C SER A 174 -16.90 15.76 15.63
N LEU A 175 -17.93 16.24 14.92
CA LEU A 175 -17.94 17.42 14.03
C LEU A 175 -16.67 18.28 14.11
N LYS A 176 -15.84 18.25 13.06
CA LYS A 176 -14.67 19.10 13.01
C LYS A 176 -15.13 20.52 12.71
N LYS A 177 -14.93 21.42 13.67
CA LYS A 177 -15.18 22.85 13.48
C LYS A 177 -13.90 23.52 13.01
N LEU A 178 -13.96 24.16 11.85
CA LEU A 178 -12.93 25.07 11.36
C LEU A 178 -13.57 26.44 11.20
N ASP A 179 -13.20 27.39 12.06
CA ASP A 179 -13.90 28.66 12.22
C ASP A 179 -15.42 28.41 12.43
N ASN A 180 -16.26 28.95 11.54
CA ASN A 180 -17.71 28.74 11.56
C ASN A 180 -18.19 27.55 10.71
N ASN A 181 -17.26 26.77 10.15
CA ASN A 181 -17.57 25.67 9.25
C ASN A 181 -17.71 24.34 10.00
N GLU A 182 -18.78 23.59 9.73
CA GLU A 182 -19.07 22.29 10.35
C GLU A 182 -18.76 21.15 9.38
N LEU A 183 -17.76 20.33 9.71
CA LEU A 183 -17.30 19.22 8.88
C LEU A 183 -17.59 17.86 9.52
N ALA A 184 -17.84 16.85 8.69
CA ALA A 184 -18.01 15.48 9.14
C ALA A 184 -16.70 14.89 9.70
N GLY A 185 -16.79 14.17 10.82
CA GLY A 185 -15.68 13.38 11.39
C GLY A 185 -15.44 12.07 10.62
N LEU A 186 -14.30 11.42 10.88
CA LEU A 186 -13.93 10.14 10.25
C LEU A 186 -14.27 8.95 11.16
N TYR A 187 -15.46 8.38 10.98
CA TYR A 187 -15.91 7.24 11.80
C TYR A 187 -15.67 5.89 11.10
N GLY A 188 -14.97 5.00 11.79
CA GLY A 188 -14.73 3.62 11.36
C GLY A 188 -15.58 2.58 12.09
N GLY A 189 -15.91 2.81 13.36
CA GLY A 189 -16.60 1.84 14.21
C GLY A 189 -15.79 0.57 14.49
N ASN A 190 -16.29 -0.25 15.43
CA ASN A 190 -15.72 -1.56 15.75
C ASN A 190 -16.45 -2.68 14.98
N GLU A 191 -15.76 -3.79 14.71
CA GLU A 191 -16.34 -4.90 13.91
C GLU A 191 -17.60 -5.50 14.56
N GLU A 192 -17.65 -5.54 15.89
CA GLU A 192 -18.78 -6.02 16.70
C GLU A 192 -20.01 -5.13 16.63
N PHE A 193 -19.85 -3.86 16.25
CA PHE A 193 -20.98 -2.96 16.00
C PHE A 193 -21.56 -3.20 14.60
N ILE A 194 -20.72 -3.52 13.62
CA ILE A 194 -21.11 -3.66 12.22
C ILE A 194 -21.70 -5.04 11.93
N PHE A 195 -20.95 -6.08 12.26
CA PHE A 195 -21.25 -7.47 11.89
C PHE A 195 -21.78 -8.24 13.10
N ASP A 196 -22.74 -9.13 12.87
CA ASP A 196 -23.22 -9.99 13.94
C ASP A 196 -22.19 -11.08 14.33
N LYS A 197 -22.48 -11.76 15.43
CA LYS A 197 -21.58 -12.79 15.97
C LYS A 197 -21.39 -13.97 15.01
N GLU A 198 -22.44 -14.36 14.27
CA GLU A 198 -22.37 -15.47 13.32
C GLU A 198 -21.39 -15.14 12.18
N PHE A 199 -21.51 -13.94 11.62
CA PHE A 199 -20.63 -13.44 10.58
C PHE A 199 -19.18 -13.33 11.04
N LEU A 200 -18.94 -12.76 12.22
CA LEU A 200 -17.59 -12.62 12.77
C LEU A 200 -16.95 -13.98 13.04
N ASN A 201 -17.71 -14.92 13.60
CA ASN A 201 -17.25 -16.29 13.84
C ASN A 201 -16.81 -16.98 12.56
N LEU A 202 -17.53 -16.76 11.45
CA LEU A 202 -17.17 -17.32 10.15
C LEU A 202 -16.02 -16.58 9.48
N TYR A 203 -16.04 -15.25 9.43
CA TYR A 203 -15.23 -14.47 8.49
C TYR A 203 -14.21 -13.53 9.10
N SER A 204 -14.27 -13.18 10.40
CA SER A 204 -13.26 -12.28 11.00
C SER A 204 -11.95 -12.99 11.33
N TYR A 205 -10.84 -12.45 10.87
CA TYR A 205 -9.47 -12.87 11.19
C TYR A 205 -8.71 -11.77 11.94
N LEU A 206 -9.44 -10.87 12.62
CA LEU A 206 -8.83 -9.84 13.46
C LEU A 206 -7.92 -10.48 14.52
N GLY A 207 -6.71 -9.92 14.68
CA GLY A 207 -5.69 -10.44 15.58
C GLY A 207 -4.94 -11.68 15.07
N LYS A 208 -5.37 -12.30 13.96
CA LYS A 208 -4.64 -13.40 13.29
C LYS A 208 -3.91 -12.96 12.03
N ILE A 209 -4.47 -12.00 11.31
CA ILE A 209 -3.91 -11.45 10.07
C ILE A 209 -3.69 -9.94 10.26
N SER A 210 -2.50 -9.46 9.87
CA SER A 210 -2.16 -8.05 9.94
C SER A 210 -2.93 -7.22 8.90
N PRO A 211 -3.33 -5.98 9.23
CA PRO A 211 -3.87 -5.06 8.24
C PRO A 211 -2.89 -4.81 7.09
N ALA A 212 -3.42 -4.60 5.88
CA ALA A 212 -2.63 -4.34 4.69
C ALA A 212 -3.35 -3.37 3.76
N ASN A 213 -2.59 -2.44 3.17
CA ASN A 213 -3.07 -1.51 2.15
C ASN A 213 -2.55 -1.95 0.78
N ILE A 214 -3.38 -2.70 0.06
CA ILE A 214 -3.03 -3.22 -1.27
C ILE A 214 -3.37 -2.17 -2.34
N PRO A 215 -2.43 -1.84 -3.25
CA PRO A 215 -2.68 -0.95 -4.38
C PRO A 215 -3.58 -1.62 -5.42
N ALA A 216 -4.01 -0.87 -6.45
CA ALA A 216 -4.82 -1.43 -7.53
C ALA A 216 -4.11 -2.61 -8.20
N GLU A 217 -4.82 -3.71 -8.44
CA GLU A 217 -4.26 -4.95 -8.97
C GLU A 217 -4.29 -4.96 -10.49
N ASN A 218 -3.24 -5.51 -11.13
CA ASN A 218 -3.10 -5.55 -12.59
C ASN A 218 -2.39 -6.85 -13.02
N HIS A 219 -3.10 -7.97 -12.86
CA HIS A 219 -2.64 -9.31 -13.26
C HIS A 219 -3.86 -10.16 -13.65
N ASP A 220 -3.64 -11.43 -14.03
CA ASP A 220 -4.74 -12.33 -14.40
C ASP A 220 -5.42 -12.90 -13.16
N ILE A 221 -6.75 -13.03 -13.18
CA ILE A 221 -7.51 -13.60 -12.06
C ILE A 221 -7.11 -15.06 -11.78
N GLN A 222 -6.64 -15.81 -12.78
CA GLN A 222 -6.13 -17.17 -12.60
C GLN A 222 -4.80 -17.20 -11.85
N ASP A 223 -4.09 -16.08 -11.74
CA ASP A 223 -2.83 -16.02 -10.96
C ASP A 223 -3.06 -16.28 -9.47
N TYR A 224 -4.26 -16.02 -8.94
CA TYR A 224 -4.62 -16.39 -7.56
C TYR A 224 -4.63 -17.90 -7.33
N LEU A 225 -4.76 -18.73 -8.38
CA LEU A 225 -4.75 -20.18 -8.24
C LEU A 225 -3.33 -20.76 -8.18
N LYS A 226 -2.31 -19.94 -8.48
CA LYS A 226 -0.90 -20.37 -8.46
C LYS A 226 -0.40 -20.55 -7.03
N ARG A 227 0.52 -21.51 -6.87
CA ARG A 227 1.20 -21.82 -5.62
C ARG A 227 2.72 -21.59 -5.76
N PRO A 228 3.43 -21.17 -4.70
CA PRO A 228 2.88 -20.74 -3.41
C PRO A 228 2.05 -19.45 -3.55
N HIS A 229 1.11 -19.25 -2.63
CA HIS A 229 0.37 -17.99 -2.53
C HIS A 229 1.28 -16.86 -2.08
N GLN A 230 0.82 -15.61 -2.23
CA GLN A 230 1.57 -14.44 -1.77
C GLN A 230 1.81 -14.49 -0.25
N GLU A 231 0.75 -14.78 0.51
CA GLU A 231 0.82 -14.97 1.94
C GLU A 231 0.60 -16.44 2.28
N ASN A 232 1.13 -16.91 3.42
CA ASN A 232 0.91 -18.29 3.86
C ASN A 232 -0.60 -18.63 3.91
N PHE A 233 -1.47 -17.66 4.20
CA PHE A 233 -2.91 -17.86 4.27
C PHE A 233 -3.67 -17.68 2.94
N GLY A 234 -3.04 -17.11 1.90
CA GLY A 234 -3.70 -16.72 0.65
C GLY A 234 -3.33 -15.30 0.21
N TYR A 235 -4.32 -14.41 0.08
CA TYR A 235 -4.16 -13.07 -0.48
C TYR A 235 -4.89 -12.00 0.32
N HIS A 236 -4.24 -10.84 0.43
CA HIS A 236 -4.95 -9.59 0.70
C HIS A 236 -5.58 -9.07 -0.58
N ILE A 237 -6.83 -8.64 -0.53
CA ILE A 237 -7.57 -8.15 -1.70
C ILE A 237 -7.57 -6.62 -1.73
N SER A 238 -7.32 -6.07 -2.92
CA SER A 238 -7.28 -4.63 -3.15
C SER A 238 -8.64 -3.96 -3.08
N TYR A 239 -8.61 -2.65 -2.87
CA TYR A 239 -9.76 -1.78 -3.02
C TYR A 239 -10.20 -1.60 -4.47
N ASP A 240 -9.29 -1.79 -5.44
CA ASP A 240 -9.57 -1.65 -6.87
C ASP A 240 -9.05 -2.85 -7.65
N ILE A 241 -10.00 -3.68 -8.10
CA ILE A 241 -9.76 -4.88 -8.90
C ILE A 241 -10.14 -4.68 -10.38
N SER A 242 -10.55 -3.47 -10.78
CA SER A 242 -11.11 -3.21 -12.12
C SER A 242 -10.17 -3.50 -13.28
N LYS A 243 -8.86 -3.60 -13.01
CA LYS A 243 -7.80 -3.89 -13.98
C LYS A 243 -7.35 -5.35 -14.01
N LEU A 244 -8.01 -6.25 -13.27
CA LEU A 244 -7.71 -7.68 -13.35
C LEU A 244 -8.15 -8.25 -14.70
N ASN A 245 -7.24 -8.98 -15.36
CA ASN A 245 -7.57 -9.73 -16.57
C ASN A 245 -8.43 -10.94 -16.21
N GLY A 246 -9.47 -11.24 -17.01
CA GLY A 246 -10.44 -12.30 -16.73
C GLY A 246 -11.52 -11.94 -15.70
N LEU A 247 -11.55 -10.68 -15.23
CA LEU A 247 -12.67 -10.17 -14.45
C LEU A 247 -13.93 -10.03 -15.34
N ASP A 248 -15.10 -10.35 -14.78
CA ASP A 248 -16.36 -10.13 -15.50
C ASP A 248 -16.59 -8.62 -15.67
N LYS A 249 -16.89 -8.17 -16.90
CA LYS A 249 -17.16 -6.75 -17.20
C LYS A 249 -18.28 -6.15 -16.34
N TYR A 250 -19.22 -6.97 -15.90
CA TYR A 250 -20.40 -6.58 -15.12
C TYR A 250 -20.36 -7.08 -13.68
N TYR A 251 -19.19 -7.45 -13.14
CA TYR A 251 -19.02 -7.99 -11.78
C TYR A 251 -19.70 -7.15 -10.68
N LEU A 252 -19.76 -5.83 -10.85
CA LEU A 252 -20.42 -4.92 -9.90
C LEU A 252 -21.92 -5.19 -9.74
N ARG A 253 -22.59 -5.83 -10.71
CA ARG A 253 -24.01 -6.20 -10.61
C ARG A 253 -24.28 -7.24 -9.52
N GLU A 254 -23.26 -7.99 -9.11
CA GLU A 254 -23.35 -8.93 -8.00
C GLU A 254 -23.30 -8.23 -6.64
N TYR A 255 -22.78 -6.99 -6.56
CA TYR A 255 -22.48 -6.33 -5.29
C TYR A 255 -23.71 -6.04 -4.43
N PRO A 256 -24.87 -5.63 -4.99
CA PRO A 256 -26.09 -5.51 -4.21
C PRO A 256 -26.52 -6.83 -3.56
N LYS A 257 -26.31 -7.97 -4.23
CA LYS A 257 -26.61 -9.30 -3.68
C LYS A 257 -25.60 -9.68 -2.59
N LEU A 258 -24.32 -9.42 -2.82
CA LEU A 258 -23.27 -9.67 -1.82
C LEU A 258 -23.49 -8.84 -0.56
N TRP A 259 -23.79 -7.55 -0.70
CA TRP A 259 -24.14 -6.67 0.42
C TRP A 259 -25.30 -7.23 1.26
N LYS A 260 -26.38 -7.68 0.62
CA LYS A 260 -27.55 -8.29 1.31
C LYS A 260 -27.22 -9.61 2.00
N SER A 261 -26.16 -10.31 1.61
CA SER A 261 -25.73 -11.56 2.24
C SER A 261 -24.92 -11.35 3.52
N ILE A 262 -24.42 -10.13 3.76
CA ILE A 262 -23.69 -9.79 4.97
C ILE A 262 -24.67 -9.78 6.14
N LYS A 263 -24.33 -10.48 7.22
CA LYS A 263 -25.13 -10.47 8.44
C LYS A 263 -24.69 -9.32 9.34
N PHE A 264 -25.49 -8.27 9.33
CA PHE A 264 -25.27 -7.09 10.16
C PHE A 264 -25.92 -7.25 11.53
N THR A 265 -25.42 -6.49 12.52
CA THR A 265 -26.05 -6.41 13.84
C THR A 265 -27.44 -5.77 13.76
N LYS A 266 -28.26 -5.96 14.81
CA LYS A 266 -29.58 -5.33 14.91
C LYS A 266 -29.53 -3.80 14.73
N PRO A 267 -28.66 -3.03 15.41
CA PRO A 267 -28.61 -1.57 15.20
C PRO A 267 -28.35 -1.15 13.74
N VAL A 268 -27.54 -1.91 12.99
CA VAL A 268 -27.29 -1.62 11.57
C VAL A 268 -28.49 -1.99 10.71
N ASN A 269 -29.15 -3.12 10.97
CA ASN A 269 -30.39 -3.47 10.28
C ASN A 269 -31.51 -2.46 10.55
N ASP A 270 -31.65 -1.99 11.80
CA ASP A 270 -32.62 -0.95 12.17
C ASP A 270 -32.39 0.34 11.36
N ILE A 271 -31.13 0.73 11.11
CA ILE A 271 -30.78 1.86 10.23
C ILE A 271 -31.20 1.58 8.79
N ILE A 272 -30.90 0.38 8.26
CA ILE A 272 -31.26 0.00 6.89
C ILE A 272 -32.78 0.05 6.70
N ASP A 273 -33.55 -0.46 7.67
CA ASP A 273 -35.01 -0.47 7.64
C ASP A 273 -35.59 0.93 7.76
N ASN A 274 -35.06 1.75 8.67
CA ASN A 274 -35.44 3.17 8.80
C ASN A 274 -35.21 3.93 7.48
N VAL A 275 -34.05 3.74 6.84
CA VAL A 275 -33.76 4.33 5.53
C VAL A 275 -34.74 3.86 4.47
N ASN A 276 -35.04 2.55 4.40
CA ASN A 276 -36.00 2.01 3.43
C ASN A 276 -37.38 2.66 3.58
N GLN A 277 -37.88 2.80 4.82
CA GLN A 277 -39.16 3.44 5.11
C GLN A 277 -39.15 4.93 4.72
N LYS A 278 -38.10 5.67 5.08
CA LYS A 278 -37.98 7.09 4.73
C LYS A 278 -37.92 7.28 3.21
N VAL A 279 -37.10 6.53 2.49
CA VAL A 279 -37.02 6.66 1.03
C VAL A 279 -38.34 6.31 0.35
N GLN A 280 -39.03 5.24 0.80
CA GLN A 280 -40.35 4.90 0.25
C GLN A 280 -41.39 6.00 0.48
N LYS A 281 -41.37 6.64 1.65
CA LYS A 281 -42.28 7.73 2.02
C LYS A 281 -42.02 9.02 1.23
N TYR A 282 -40.76 9.45 1.16
CA TYR A 282 -40.41 10.77 0.61
C TYR A 282 -40.08 10.73 -0.88
N PHE A 283 -39.61 9.59 -1.41
CA PHE A 283 -39.11 9.47 -2.78
C PHE A 283 -39.64 8.20 -3.48
N PRO A 284 -40.97 8.06 -3.67
CA PRO A 284 -41.56 6.90 -4.35
C PRO A 284 -41.03 6.72 -5.77
N ASN A 285 -40.64 7.81 -6.45
CA ASN A 285 -40.04 7.79 -7.79
C ASN A 285 -38.50 7.76 -7.79
N LYS A 286 -37.90 7.47 -6.62
CA LYS A 286 -36.46 7.64 -6.32
C LYS A 286 -35.99 9.08 -6.50
N PHE A 287 -34.77 9.34 -6.06
CA PHE A 287 -34.13 10.65 -6.13
C PHE A 287 -32.75 10.56 -6.80
N ILE A 288 -32.20 11.70 -7.19
CA ILE A 288 -30.81 11.85 -7.63
C ILE A 288 -29.96 12.18 -6.41
N ALA A 289 -28.90 11.42 -6.18
CA ALA A 289 -27.91 11.75 -5.17
C ALA A 289 -26.77 12.56 -5.79
N ILE A 290 -26.42 13.68 -5.17
CA ILE A 290 -25.19 14.42 -5.49
C ILE A 290 -24.31 14.42 -4.25
N HIS A 291 -23.18 13.72 -4.33
CA HIS A 291 -22.20 13.65 -3.25
C HIS A 291 -21.06 14.64 -3.49
N ILE A 292 -21.04 15.72 -2.70
CA ILE A 292 -20.06 16.79 -2.71
C ILE A 292 -18.97 16.45 -1.70
N ARG A 293 -17.78 16.11 -2.18
CA ARG A 293 -16.63 15.81 -1.31
C ARG A 293 -15.77 17.07 -1.15
N ALA A 294 -15.58 17.52 0.08
CA ALA A 294 -14.70 18.63 0.44
C ALA A 294 -13.76 18.23 1.58
N GLY A 295 -14.27 18.23 2.83
CA GLY A 295 -13.58 17.79 4.06
C GLY A 295 -12.08 18.09 4.12
N ASP A 296 -11.30 17.10 4.57
CA ASP A 296 -9.82 17.16 4.63
C ASP A 296 -9.14 17.61 3.32
N GLY A 297 -9.72 17.31 2.15
CA GLY A 297 -9.17 17.67 0.84
C GLY A 297 -9.22 19.17 0.53
N VAL A 298 -10.13 19.91 1.18
CA VAL A 298 -10.28 21.37 1.05
C VAL A 298 -9.80 22.10 2.30
N TYR A 299 -9.93 21.47 3.48
CA TYR A 299 -9.76 22.14 4.77
C TYR A 299 -8.52 21.74 5.57
N ASP A 300 -7.90 20.60 5.26
CA ASP A 300 -6.66 20.16 5.94
C ASP A 300 -5.42 20.37 5.07
N TYR A 301 -4.25 20.06 5.64
CA TYR A 301 -2.95 20.09 4.96
C TYR A 301 -2.95 19.32 3.62
N ILE A 302 -3.87 18.36 3.44
CA ILE A 302 -4.02 17.56 2.20
C ILE A 302 -4.32 18.45 0.99
N ARG A 303 -4.93 19.63 1.18
CA ARG A 303 -5.20 20.61 0.11
C ARG A 303 -3.94 21.12 -0.59
N SER A 304 -2.78 20.99 0.06
CA SER A 304 -1.45 21.30 -0.50
C SER A 304 -0.88 20.20 -1.39
N GLY A 305 -1.62 19.10 -1.62
CA GLY A 305 -1.17 17.90 -2.37
C GLY A 305 -1.16 18.00 -3.90
N LEU A 306 -1.04 19.19 -4.48
CA LEU A 306 -0.66 19.43 -5.88
C LEU A 306 -1.36 18.55 -6.93
N ASP A 307 -2.68 18.43 -6.86
CA ASP A 307 -3.55 17.74 -7.84
C ASP A 307 -3.80 16.25 -7.60
N ALA A 308 -3.12 15.59 -6.66
CA ALA A 308 -3.32 14.16 -6.44
C ALA A 308 -4.78 13.77 -6.10
N PHE A 309 -5.57 14.74 -5.65
CA PHE A 309 -6.95 14.54 -5.23
C PHE A 309 -7.97 15.39 -5.98
N TYR A 310 -7.60 16.13 -7.05
CA TYR A 310 -8.55 17.08 -7.67
C TYR A 310 -9.82 16.39 -8.19
N ARG A 311 -9.71 15.17 -8.75
CA ARG A 311 -10.87 14.37 -9.18
C ARG A 311 -11.69 13.79 -8.03
N LYS A 312 -11.18 13.81 -6.80
CA LYS A 312 -11.84 13.25 -5.61
C LYS A 312 -12.77 14.28 -4.97
N MET A 313 -12.32 15.52 -4.84
CA MET A 313 -13.13 16.63 -4.36
C MET A 313 -14.02 17.19 -5.48
N MET A 314 -15.11 17.86 -5.10
CA MET A 314 -16.05 18.48 -6.04
C MET A 314 -16.16 19.97 -5.73
N PRO A 315 -15.79 20.87 -6.66
CA PRO A 315 -16.04 22.29 -6.52
C PRO A 315 -17.53 22.59 -6.36
N ASN A 316 -17.85 23.63 -5.61
CA ASN A 316 -19.23 24.05 -5.36
C ASN A 316 -19.99 24.35 -6.66
N GLU A 317 -19.32 25.00 -7.61
CA GLU A 317 -19.85 25.37 -8.92
C GLU A 317 -20.24 24.16 -9.76
N ILE A 318 -19.46 23.08 -9.68
CA ILE A 318 -19.79 21.80 -10.34
C ILE A 318 -21.06 21.19 -9.72
N ALA A 319 -21.17 21.23 -8.38
CA ALA A 319 -22.39 20.77 -7.72
C ALA A 319 -23.61 21.59 -8.14
N MET A 320 -23.47 22.91 -8.26
CA MET A 320 -24.55 23.80 -8.73
C MET A 320 -24.99 23.46 -10.16
N ALA A 321 -24.04 23.22 -11.08
CA ALA A 321 -24.39 22.81 -12.44
C ALA A 321 -25.16 21.48 -12.47
N LEU A 322 -24.75 20.49 -11.67
CA LEU A 322 -25.45 19.21 -11.56
C LEU A 322 -26.85 19.37 -10.96
N ILE A 323 -27.02 20.26 -9.97
CA ILE A 323 -28.34 20.58 -9.39
C ILE A 323 -29.23 21.21 -10.47
N ASP A 324 -28.75 22.23 -11.17
CA ASP A 324 -29.51 22.91 -12.22
C ASP A 324 -29.94 21.95 -13.36
N GLU A 325 -29.06 21.06 -13.82
CA GLU A 325 -29.40 20.05 -14.83
C GLU A 325 -30.53 19.12 -14.39
N ASN A 326 -30.50 18.67 -13.14
CA ASN A 326 -31.47 17.72 -12.63
C ASN A 326 -32.80 18.37 -12.24
N LEU A 327 -32.78 19.61 -11.75
CA LEU A 327 -34.00 20.39 -11.49
C LEU A 327 -34.74 20.71 -12.80
N LYS A 328 -34.04 20.96 -13.91
CA LYS A 328 -34.67 21.21 -15.23
C LYS A 328 -35.53 20.05 -15.73
N ILE A 329 -35.21 18.83 -15.32
CA ILE A 329 -35.95 17.61 -15.69
C ILE A 329 -36.82 17.07 -14.54
N ASN A 330 -37.11 17.91 -13.53
CA ASN A 330 -37.99 17.62 -12.40
C ASN A 330 -37.59 16.38 -11.58
N ASN A 331 -36.29 16.12 -11.42
CA ASN A 331 -35.83 15.10 -10.48
C ASN A 331 -35.83 15.66 -9.05
N ASP A 332 -36.22 14.83 -8.07
CA ASP A 332 -35.90 15.07 -6.66
C ASP A 332 -34.38 14.90 -6.45
N ILE A 333 -33.78 15.79 -5.66
CA ILE A 333 -32.33 15.81 -5.43
C ILE A 333 -32.06 15.77 -3.93
N VAL A 334 -31.19 14.86 -3.51
CA VAL A 334 -30.65 14.80 -2.14
C VAL A 334 -29.15 15.03 -2.18
N LEU A 335 -28.68 16.04 -1.45
CA LEU A 335 -27.26 16.33 -1.30
C LEU A 335 -26.65 15.55 -0.14
N PHE A 336 -25.44 15.05 -0.39
CA PHE A 336 -24.58 14.37 0.56
C PHE A 336 -23.21 15.02 0.54
N GLY A 337 -22.51 15.04 1.67
CA GLY A 337 -21.18 15.62 1.74
C GLY A 337 -20.67 15.68 3.17
N ASP A 338 -19.39 16.05 3.29
CA ASP A 338 -18.66 16.15 4.55
C ASP A 338 -18.46 17.60 5.01
N ASP A 339 -19.07 18.57 4.32
CA ASP A 339 -19.12 19.98 4.69
C ASP A 339 -20.60 20.40 4.86
N PHE A 340 -21.10 20.32 6.09
CA PHE A 340 -22.51 20.54 6.39
C PHE A 340 -22.91 22.00 6.16
N THR A 341 -22.01 22.94 6.43
CA THR A 341 -22.25 24.36 6.14
C THR A 341 -22.43 24.60 4.65
N GLN A 342 -21.60 24.01 3.79
CA GLN A 342 -21.76 24.09 2.33
C GLN A 342 -23.11 23.55 1.86
N LEU A 343 -23.52 22.38 2.38
CA LEU A 343 -24.80 21.78 2.00
C LEU A 343 -25.99 22.67 2.36
N ARG A 344 -26.00 23.23 3.58
CA ARG A 344 -27.06 24.12 4.07
C ARG A 344 -27.14 25.42 3.26
N GLU A 345 -26.00 26.02 2.91
CA GLU A 345 -25.95 27.21 2.06
C GLU A 345 -26.46 26.93 0.64
N LEU A 346 -26.12 25.79 0.05
CA LEU A 346 -26.69 25.37 -1.24
C LEU A 346 -28.21 25.20 -1.16
N LYS A 347 -28.73 24.53 -0.11
CA LYS A 347 -30.18 24.37 0.08
C LYS A 347 -30.91 25.71 0.16
N LYS A 348 -30.33 26.65 0.92
CA LYS A 348 -30.85 28.02 1.06
C LYS A 348 -30.86 28.76 -0.29
N PHE A 349 -29.77 28.67 -1.05
CA PHE A 349 -29.66 29.29 -2.37
C PHE A 349 -30.74 28.78 -3.34
N TYR A 350 -30.99 27.46 -3.34
CA TYR A 350 -32.04 26.84 -4.15
C TYR A 350 -33.44 26.94 -3.55
N LYS A 351 -33.66 27.82 -2.55
CA LYS A 351 -34.97 28.08 -1.92
C LYS A 351 -35.69 26.80 -1.49
N ASN A 352 -34.96 25.83 -0.92
CA ASN A 352 -35.48 24.54 -0.48
C ASN A 352 -36.07 23.64 -1.58
N LYS A 353 -35.72 23.85 -2.86
CA LYS A 353 -36.05 22.93 -3.96
C LYS A 353 -35.25 21.62 -3.96
N ILE A 354 -34.27 21.51 -3.07
CA ILE A 354 -33.43 20.33 -2.90
C ILE A 354 -33.47 19.90 -1.44
N TYR A 355 -33.19 18.62 -1.21
CA TYR A 355 -33.10 18.04 0.12
C TYR A 355 -31.64 17.83 0.53
N LEU A 356 -31.41 17.84 1.83
CA LEU A 356 -30.15 17.41 2.44
C LEU A 356 -30.37 16.06 3.08
N ILE A 357 -29.31 15.26 3.19
CA ILE A 357 -29.40 14.03 3.97
C ILE A 357 -29.80 14.29 5.43
N GLU A 358 -29.45 15.47 5.98
CA GLU A 358 -29.82 15.91 7.33
C GLU A 358 -31.34 16.05 7.52
N ASP A 359 -32.11 16.27 6.45
CA ASP A 359 -33.58 16.39 6.53
C ASP A 359 -34.26 15.07 6.92
N PHE A 360 -33.53 13.96 6.86
CA PHE A 360 -34.05 12.61 7.08
C PHE A 360 -33.41 11.92 8.28
N ILE A 361 -32.60 12.62 9.07
CA ILE A 361 -31.82 12.03 10.15
C ILE A 361 -32.48 12.36 11.49
N ASP A 362 -32.55 11.34 12.35
CA ASP A 362 -33.01 11.50 13.73
C ASP A 362 -31.79 11.83 14.62
N ASP A 363 -31.96 12.63 15.68
CA ASP A 363 -30.86 13.10 16.56
C ASP A 363 -30.03 11.95 17.19
N THR A 364 -30.57 10.73 17.22
CA THR A 364 -29.90 9.53 17.75
C THR A 364 -28.90 8.89 16.77
N ILE A 365 -28.91 9.32 15.51
CA ILE A 365 -28.07 8.78 14.43
C ILE A 365 -26.81 9.65 14.30
N ILE A 366 -25.85 9.37 15.18
CA ILE A 366 -24.54 10.03 15.26
C ILE A 366 -23.39 9.09 14.90
N ASP A 367 -22.18 9.62 14.78
CA ASP A 367 -20.93 8.87 14.60
C ASP A 367 -20.97 7.86 13.44
N ILE A 368 -20.62 6.60 13.71
CA ILE A 368 -20.66 5.51 12.73
C ILE A 368 -22.09 5.24 12.23
N LYS A 369 -23.13 5.48 13.04
CA LYS A 369 -24.52 5.30 12.60
C LYS A 369 -24.85 6.29 11.49
N ARG A 370 -24.38 7.53 11.61
CA ARG A 370 -24.52 8.57 10.58
C ARG A 370 -23.85 8.16 9.28
N VAL A 371 -22.61 7.66 9.34
CA VAL A 371 -21.87 7.17 8.17
C VAL A 371 -22.61 6.04 7.45
N ILE A 372 -23.15 5.07 8.20
CA ILE A 372 -23.95 3.96 7.65
C ILE A 372 -25.24 4.50 7.05
N PHE A 373 -25.96 5.36 7.77
CA PHE A 373 -27.21 5.96 7.32
C PHE A 373 -27.02 6.67 5.97
N ASP A 374 -26.03 7.56 5.86
CA ASP A 374 -25.77 8.33 4.65
C ASP A 374 -25.45 7.43 3.45
N ILE A 375 -24.60 6.41 3.62
CA ILE A 375 -24.26 5.45 2.54
C ILE A 375 -25.46 4.62 2.13
N VAL A 376 -26.22 4.09 3.10
CA VAL A 376 -27.39 3.26 2.80
C VAL A 376 -28.49 4.10 2.16
N PHE A 377 -28.72 5.33 2.61
CA PHE A 377 -29.69 6.25 2.01
C PHE A 377 -29.29 6.59 0.58
N MET A 378 -28.04 7.02 0.36
CA MET A 378 -27.52 7.30 -0.98
C MET A 378 -27.63 6.09 -1.92
N SER A 379 -27.47 4.86 -1.41
CA SER A 379 -27.59 3.63 -2.21
C SER A 379 -29.00 3.41 -2.78
N LYS A 380 -30.03 4.11 -2.27
CA LYS A 380 -31.42 4.02 -2.77
C LYS A 380 -31.72 4.99 -3.91
N ALA A 381 -30.76 5.84 -4.28
CA ALA A 381 -30.90 6.78 -5.38
C ALA A 381 -31.19 6.08 -6.71
N LYS A 382 -31.69 6.85 -7.68
CA LYS A 382 -31.81 6.47 -9.10
C LYS A 382 -30.44 6.51 -9.79
N GLU A 383 -29.67 7.56 -9.50
CA GLU A 383 -28.32 7.80 -10.01
C GLU A 383 -27.52 8.54 -8.94
N ILE A 384 -26.22 8.31 -8.88
CA ILE A 384 -25.32 8.96 -7.93
C ILE A 384 -24.25 9.72 -8.71
N TYR A 385 -24.22 11.05 -8.55
CA TYR A 385 -23.17 11.91 -9.06
C TYR A 385 -22.13 12.17 -7.97
N SER A 386 -20.85 12.05 -8.30
CA SER A 386 -19.78 12.29 -7.33
C SER A 386 -18.43 12.61 -7.99
N GLY A 387 -17.44 13.00 -7.18
CA GLY A 387 -16.03 12.80 -7.53
C GLY A 387 -15.58 11.36 -7.29
N GLY A 388 -14.27 11.10 -7.29
CA GLY A 388 -13.65 9.81 -6.98
C GLY A 388 -13.74 9.35 -5.52
N SER A 389 -14.78 9.74 -4.77
CA SER A 389 -14.96 9.42 -3.34
C SER A 389 -15.32 7.95 -3.11
N SER A 390 -14.57 7.25 -2.25
CA SER A 390 -14.89 5.88 -1.82
C SER A 390 -16.26 5.77 -1.15
N PHE A 391 -16.75 6.85 -0.53
CA PHE A 391 -18.05 6.93 0.11
C PHE A 391 -19.18 6.73 -0.92
N ALA A 392 -19.19 7.57 -1.97
CA ALA A 392 -20.15 7.50 -3.06
C ALA A 392 -20.00 6.22 -3.90
N LYS A 393 -18.76 5.75 -4.13
CA LYS A 393 -18.52 4.46 -4.79
C LYS A 393 -19.19 3.32 -4.04
N THR A 394 -19.04 3.26 -2.72
CA THR A 394 -19.65 2.21 -1.89
C THR A 394 -21.16 2.24 -2.00
N ALA A 395 -21.80 3.40 -1.86
CA ALA A 395 -23.25 3.55 -2.02
C ALA A 395 -23.73 3.08 -3.40
N SER A 396 -23.03 3.48 -4.47
CA SER A 396 -23.35 3.06 -5.84
C SER A 396 -23.16 1.56 -6.06
N TYR A 397 -22.13 0.96 -5.47
CA TYR A 397 -21.85 -0.47 -5.56
C TYR A 397 -22.93 -1.31 -4.89
N ILE A 398 -23.30 -0.97 -3.65
CA ILE A 398 -24.28 -1.76 -2.88
C ILE A 398 -25.73 -1.51 -3.34
N GLY A 399 -26.01 -0.35 -3.94
CA GLY A 399 -27.34 0.03 -4.41
C GLY A 399 -27.57 -0.26 -5.89
N LEU A 400 -26.73 0.34 -6.75
CA LEU A 400 -26.91 0.37 -8.20
C LEU A 400 -26.12 -0.73 -8.93
N GLY A 401 -25.16 -1.38 -8.26
CA GLY A 401 -24.29 -2.38 -8.87
C GLY A 401 -23.45 -1.83 -10.03
N LYS A 402 -23.06 -0.55 -9.96
CA LYS A 402 -22.25 0.14 -10.97
C LYS A 402 -21.40 1.25 -10.35
N ILE A 403 -20.43 1.73 -11.11
CA ILE A 403 -19.62 2.91 -10.75
C ILE A 403 -20.52 4.16 -10.75
N PRO A 404 -20.40 5.08 -9.78
CA PRO A 404 -21.17 6.33 -9.79
C PRO A 404 -20.78 7.19 -11.01
N LYS A 405 -21.68 8.10 -11.39
CA LYS A 405 -21.44 9.01 -12.52
C LYS A 405 -20.50 10.13 -12.08
N TYR A 406 -19.24 10.04 -12.50
CA TYR A 406 -18.26 11.04 -12.10
C TYR A 406 -18.47 12.36 -12.83
N TYR A 407 -18.39 13.48 -12.12
CA TYR A 407 -18.54 14.81 -12.74
C TYR A 407 -17.50 15.05 -13.84
N PHE A 408 -16.25 14.59 -13.65
CA PHE A 408 -15.15 14.72 -14.61
C PHE A 408 -15.25 13.76 -15.81
N THR A 409 -16.27 12.90 -15.84
CA THR A 409 -16.64 12.11 -17.03
C THR A 409 -18.00 12.53 -17.59
N HIS A 410 -18.80 13.26 -16.81
CA HIS A 410 -20.09 13.80 -17.21
C HIS A 410 -19.92 15.13 -17.96
N PHE A 411 -19.01 15.98 -17.49
CA PHE A 411 -18.61 17.22 -18.16
C PHE A 411 -17.24 17.08 -18.82
N SER A 412 -17.09 17.66 -20.01
CA SER A 412 -15.81 17.92 -20.65
C SER A 412 -15.01 18.98 -19.89
N ILE A 413 -13.71 19.07 -20.21
CA ILE A 413 -12.82 20.08 -19.59
C ILE A 413 -13.32 21.50 -19.88
N ASP A 414 -13.77 21.77 -21.11
CA ASP A 414 -14.29 23.09 -21.51
C ASP A 414 -15.58 23.44 -20.78
N GLU A 415 -16.52 22.49 -20.68
CA GLU A 415 -17.74 22.68 -19.90
C GLU A 415 -17.42 22.97 -18.44
N MET A 416 -16.48 22.26 -17.83
CA MET A 416 -16.08 22.51 -16.44
C MET A 416 -15.49 23.91 -16.27
N ILE A 417 -14.62 24.39 -17.19
CA ILE A 417 -14.09 25.76 -17.15
C ILE A 417 -15.22 26.78 -17.21
N ILE A 418 -16.17 26.60 -18.13
CA ILE A 418 -17.34 27.47 -18.29
C ILE A 418 -18.20 27.46 -17.02
N ILE A 419 -18.45 26.28 -16.44
CA ILE A 419 -19.21 26.11 -15.20
C ILE A 419 -18.54 26.87 -14.05
N ILE A 420 -17.24 26.64 -13.79
CA ILE A 420 -16.55 27.35 -12.71
C ILE A 420 -16.67 28.86 -12.92
N LYS A 421 -16.29 29.38 -14.10
CA LYS A 421 -16.35 30.82 -14.40
C LYS A 421 -17.76 31.40 -14.25
N LYS A 422 -18.81 30.65 -14.63
CA LYS A 422 -20.22 31.07 -14.53
C LYS A 422 -20.67 31.22 -13.08
N TYR A 423 -20.39 30.23 -12.23
CA TYR A 423 -20.95 30.17 -10.87
C TYR A 423 -20.03 30.76 -9.78
N PHE A 424 -18.75 31.01 -10.07
CA PHE A 424 -17.75 31.45 -9.08
C PHE A 424 -18.16 32.69 -8.26
N ASN A 425 -18.84 33.66 -8.88
CA ASN A 425 -19.24 34.91 -8.25
C ASN A 425 -20.65 34.87 -7.63
N TYR A 426 -21.31 33.70 -7.60
CA TYR A 426 -22.61 33.58 -6.96
C TYR A 426 -22.45 33.78 -5.45
N ASN A 427 -23.37 34.54 -4.85
CA ASN A 427 -23.29 34.92 -3.45
C ASN A 427 -23.74 33.76 -2.54
N LEU A 428 -22.78 32.93 -2.12
CA LEU A 428 -22.94 31.89 -1.11
C LEU A 428 -22.03 32.18 0.07
N ASN A 429 -22.53 32.00 1.29
CA ASN A 429 -21.75 32.21 2.51
C ASN A 429 -20.88 30.98 2.83
N LEU A 430 -19.95 30.66 1.93
CA LEU A 430 -19.02 29.53 2.08
C LEU A 430 -17.70 29.99 2.69
N HIS A 431 -17.01 29.06 3.37
CA HIS A 431 -15.65 29.30 3.84
C HIS A 431 -14.72 29.64 2.66
N GLN A 432 -13.79 30.58 2.86
CA GLN A 432 -12.90 31.10 1.80
C GLN A 432 -12.08 30.00 1.09
N TYR A 433 -11.74 28.91 1.79
CA TYR A 433 -11.02 27.78 1.21
C TYR A 433 -11.78 27.08 0.07
N GLN A 434 -13.12 27.16 0.04
CA GLN A 434 -13.90 26.67 -1.10
C GLN A 434 -13.61 27.47 -2.38
N LYS A 435 -13.52 28.81 -2.27
CA LYS A 435 -13.12 29.67 -3.40
C LYS A 435 -11.66 29.46 -3.79
N SER A 436 -10.78 29.31 -2.80
CA SER A 436 -9.38 28.97 -3.05
C SER A 436 -9.26 27.65 -3.84
N TYR A 437 -9.93 26.58 -3.38
CA TYR A 437 -9.94 25.29 -4.05
C TYR A 437 -10.50 25.38 -5.48
N SER A 438 -11.58 26.15 -5.68
CA SER A 438 -12.20 26.32 -7.00
C SER A 438 -11.27 27.01 -8.00
N LEU A 439 -10.46 27.97 -7.55
CA LEU A 439 -9.43 28.63 -8.37
C LEU A 439 -8.25 27.70 -8.68
N LEU A 440 -7.80 26.89 -7.71
CA LEU A 440 -6.78 25.88 -7.96
C LEU A 440 -7.28 24.83 -8.97
N PHE A 441 -8.53 24.38 -8.82
CA PHE A 441 -9.19 23.48 -9.75
C PHE A 441 -9.31 24.08 -11.15
N LEU A 442 -9.75 25.34 -11.26
CA LEU A 442 -9.82 26.07 -12.54
C LEU A 442 -8.45 26.19 -13.19
N HIS A 443 -7.43 26.55 -12.43
CA HIS A 443 -6.05 26.59 -12.91
C HIS A 443 -5.64 25.26 -13.56
N ASN A 444 -5.94 24.14 -12.90
CA ASN A 444 -5.56 22.81 -13.40
C ASN A 444 -6.28 22.44 -14.69
N LEU A 445 -7.56 22.82 -14.83
CA LEU A 445 -8.28 22.64 -16.08
C LEU A 445 -7.71 23.51 -17.20
N CYS A 446 -7.46 24.79 -16.93
CA CYS A 446 -6.88 25.73 -17.89
C CYS A 446 -5.47 25.29 -18.33
N LEU A 447 -4.68 24.70 -17.43
CA LEU A 447 -3.37 24.13 -17.73
C LEU A 447 -3.46 23.00 -18.77
N MET A 448 -4.55 22.23 -18.78
CA MET A 448 -4.80 21.17 -19.77
C MET A 448 -5.25 21.71 -21.13
N GLN A 449 -5.74 22.96 -21.20
CA GLN A 449 -6.24 23.59 -22.43
C GLN A 449 -5.27 24.58 -23.07
N HIS A 450 -3.98 24.52 -22.73
CA HIS A 450 -2.93 25.38 -23.30
C HIS A 450 -3.21 26.89 -23.17
N ILE A 451 -3.93 27.29 -22.11
CA ILE A 451 -4.15 28.69 -21.74
C ILE A 451 -2.80 29.38 -21.46
N SER A 452 -2.73 30.70 -21.72
CA SER A 452 -1.50 31.48 -21.50
C SER A 452 -1.02 31.40 -20.05
N ARG A 453 0.30 31.41 -19.86
CA ARG A 453 0.90 31.33 -18.52
C ARG A 453 0.56 32.54 -17.65
N ASP A 454 0.42 33.72 -18.25
CA ASP A 454 0.02 34.92 -17.52
C ASP A 454 -1.40 34.81 -16.98
N GLU A 455 -2.34 34.25 -17.75
CA GLU A 455 -3.70 33.96 -17.24
C GLU A 455 -3.67 32.89 -16.14
N LEU A 456 -2.87 31.83 -16.29
CA LEU A 456 -2.71 30.81 -15.24
C LEU A 456 -2.14 31.41 -13.94
N ILE A 457 -1.14 32.27 -14.03
CA ILE A 457 -0.56 32.98 -12.87
C ILE A 457 -1.61 33.90 -12.24
N SER A 458 -2.43 34.60 -13.04
CA SER A 458 -3.52 35.44 -12.54
C SER A 458 -4.54 34.65 -11.72
N ILE A 459 -4.94 33.45 -12.19
CA ILE A 459 -5.84 32.56 -11.46
C ILE A 459 -5.22 32.13 -10.12
N LEU A 460 -3.92 31.78 -10.11
CA LEU A 460 -3.22 31.39 -8.88
C LEU A 460 -3.14 32.54 -7.87
N ASN A 461 -2.82 33.75 -8.32
CA ASN A 461 -2.77 34.94 -7.47
C ASN A 461 -4.13 35.25 -6.83
N GLN A 462 -5.22 35.09 -7.57
CA GLN A 462 -6.56 35.20 -7.00
C GLN A 462 -6.81 34.14 -5.92
N GLY A 463 -6.33 32.91 -6.12
CA GLY A 463 -6.51 31.80 -5.17
C GLY A 463 -5.76 32.01 -3.86
N ILE A 464 -4.54 32.55 -3.93
CA ILE A 464 -3.70 32.90 -2.77
C ILE A 464 -4.40 33.92 -1.86
N ASN A 465 -5.20 34.83 -2.42
CA ASN A 465 -5.95 35.81 -1.61
C ASN A 465 -6.97 35.16 -0.68
N TYR A 466 -7.48 33.96 -1.02
CA TYR A 466 -8.43 33.20 -0.21
C TYR A 466 -7.77 32.15 0.71
N ASP A 467 -6.55 31.70 0.38
CA ASP A 467 -5.75 30.82 1.24
C ASP A 467 -4.26 31.06 1.02
N ARG A 468 -3.67 31.91 1.86
CA ARG A 468 -2.24 32.27 1.78
C ARG A 468 -1.31 31.13 2.21
N ASN A 469 -1.82 30.11 2.90
CA ASN A 469 -1.03 29.03 3.48
C ASN A 469 -0.99 27.78 2.59
N ASN A 470 -1.77 27.72 1.52
CA ASN A 470 -1.79 26.58 0.62
C ASN A 470 -0.56 26.58 -0.29
N CYS A 471 0.39 25.68 0.01
CA CYS A 471 1.64 25.54 -0.73
C CYS A 471 1.43 25.21 -2.21
N ALA A 472 0.27 24.66 -2.60
CA ALA A 472 0.02 24.25 -3.96
C ALA A 472 0.14 25.41 -4.95
N PHE A 473 -0.36 26.60 -4.57
CA PHE A 473 -0.28 27.78 -5.42
C PHE A 473 1.16 28.19 -5.71
N LEU A 474 2.02 28.23 -4.70
CA LEU A 474 3.42 28.64 -4.86
C LEU A 474 4.22 27.64 -5.69
N VAL A 475 3.94 26.34 -5.57
CA VAL A 475 4.59 25.32 -6.40
C VAL A 475 4.19 25.46 -7.88
N HIS A 476 2.90 25.67 -8.17
CA HIS A 476 2.47 25.92 -9.55
C HIS A 476 3.02 27.23 -10.10
N MET A 477 3.03 28.29 -9.28
CA MET A 477 3.58 29.59 -9.66
C MET A 477 5.08 29.48 -9.98
N PHE A 478 5.85 28.78 -9.15
CA PHE A 478 7.25 28.45 -9.43
C PHE A 478 7.40 27.78 -10.81
N ASN A 479 6.61 26.73 -11.08
CA ASN A 479 6.70 26.02 -12.37
C ASN A 479 6.37 26.92 -13.58
N HIS A 480 5.43 27.85 -13.45
CA HIS A 480 5.13 28.81 -14.53
C HIS A 480 6.25 29.83 -14.71
N TYR A 481 6.83 30.37 -13.64
CA TYR A 481 7.97 31.28 -13.74
C TYR A 481 9.19 30.60 -14.36
N MET A 482 9.47 29.34 -13.99
CA MET A 482 10.50 28.53 -14.63
C MET A 482 10.24 28.37 -16.14
N TYR A 483 8.99 28.08 -16.53
CA TYR A 483 8.60 27.97 -17.94
C TYR A 483 8.79 29.29 -18.71
N LEU A 484 8.45 30.41 -18.08
CA LEU A 484 8.61 31.76 -18.63
C LEU A 484 10.05 32.28 -18.57
N LYS A 485 11.00 31.48 -18.04
CA LYS A 485 12.40 31.89 -17.80
C LYS A 485 12.57 33.08 -16.86
N LYS A 486 11.56 33.31 -16.00
CA LYS A 486 11.52 34.30 -14.92
C LYS A 486 12.17 33.73 -13.65
N TYR A 487 13.48 33.47 -13.72
CA TYR A 487 14.18 32.68 -12.71
C TYR A 487 14.32 33.38 -11.36
N ASP A 488 14.43 34.71 -11.36
CA ASP A 488 14.51 35.50 -10.12
C ASP A 488 13.16 35.44 -9.38
N GLU A 489 12.04 35.55 -10.09
CA GLU A 489 10.70 35.38 -9.55
C GLU A 489 10.43 33.95 -9.06
N ALA A 490 10.91 32.94 -9.80
CA ALA A 490 10.85 31.54 -9.39
C ALA A 490 11.64 31.31 -8.09
N ASN A 491 12.85 31.85 -8.00
CA ASN A 491 13.69 31.76 -6.80
C ASN A 491 13.02 32.44 -5.60
N ASN A 492 12.45 33.62 -5.76
CA ASN A 492 11.74 34.32 -4.69
C ASN A 492 10.49 33.56 -4.24
N THR A 493 9.77 32.95 -5.18
CA THR A 493 8.58 32.12 -4.88
C THR A 493 8.92 30.94 -3.98
N LEU A 494 10.08 30.29 -4.19
CA LEU A 494 10.53 29.22 -3.30
C LEU A 494 10.89 29.72 -1.90
N GLY A 495 11.44 30.92 -1.78
CA GLY A 495 11.71 31.53 -0.47
C GLY A 495 10.44 31.64 0.38
N LEU A 496 9.37 32.17 -0.23
CA LEU A 496 8.05 32.26 0.43
C LEU A 496 7.48 30.89 0.81
N LEU A 497 7.76 29.86 0.01
CA LEU A 497 7.24 28.51 0.23
C LEU A 497 7.80 27.88 1.52
N PHE A 498 9.05 28.19 1.90
CA PHE A 498 9.71 27.58 3.06
C PHE A 498 9.08 28.01 4.40
N ASP A 499 8.48 29.20 4.45
CA ASP A 499 7.88 29.75 5.66
C ASP A 499 6.43 29.30 5.88
N LEU A 500 5.83 28.60 4.91
CA LEU A 500 4.44 28.15 5.01
C LEU A 500 4.30 26.97 5.96
N LYS A 501 3.27 27.01 6.83
CA LYS A 501 2.97 25.94 7.80
C LYS A 501 2.82 24.55 7.18
N ASP A 502 2.26 24.49 5.97
CA ASP A 502 1.99 23.23 5.28
C ASP A 502 3.21 22.71 4.48
N PHE A 503 4.34 23.44 4.48
CA PHE A 503 5.53 23.13 3.68
C PHE A 503 6.10 21.75 3.97
N ASP A 504 6.34 21.43 5.25
CA ASP A 504 6.94 20.15 5.65
C ASP A 504 6.10 18.95 5.23
N TRP A 505 4.77 19.08 5.38
CA TRP A 505 3.85 18.04 4.96
C TRP A 505 3.87 17.90 3.43
N MET A 506 3.72 19.00 2.70
CA MET A 506 3.75 19.03 1.24
C MET A 506 5.07 18.45 0.71
N TYR A 507 6.21 18.81 1.31
CA TYR A 507 7.53 18.33 0.93
C TYR A 507 7.65 16.82 1.11
N LYS A 508 7.26 16.29 2.28
CA LYS A 508 7.22 14.85 2.53
C LYS A 508 6.29 14.12 1.56
N TYR A 509 5.14 14.73 1.24
CA TYR A 509 4.18 14.19 0.28
C TYR A 509 4.80 14.07 -1.12
N ILE A 510 5.37 15.17 -1.63
CA ILE A 510 6.09 15.28 -2.90
C ILE A 510 7.14 14.17 -3.01
N ILE A 511 8.08 14.09 -2.05
CA ILE A 511 9.16 13.10 -2.06
C ILE A 511 8.64 11.65 -2.07
N LYS A 512 7.56 11.38 -1.33
CA LYS A 512 6.99 10.02 -1.19
C LYS A 512 6.26 9.56 -2.45
N HIS A 513 5.43 10.41 -3.05
CA HIS A 513 4.48 9.99 -4.09
C HIS A 513 4.99 10.14 -5.51
N LYS A 514 5.92 11.09 -5.77
CA LYS A 514 6.62 11.25 -7.05
C LYS A 514 5.71 11.30 -8.30
N ASP A 515 4.58 12.01 -8.20
CA ASP A 515 3.62 12.19 -9.30
C ASP A 515 4.17 13.02 -10.49
N SER A 516 3.32 13.36 -11.48
CA SER A 516 3.76 14.12 -12.65
C SER A 516 4.19 15.55 -12.33
N ILE A 517 3.53 16.21 -11.37
CA ILE A 517 3.83 17.60 -10.99
C ILE A 517 5.09 17.63 -10.13
N TYR A 518 5.27 16.64 -9.26
CA TYR A 518 6.55 16.35 -8.61
C TYR A 518 7.68 16.30 -9.64
N LYS A 519 7.51 15.53 -10.72
CA LYS A 519 8.59 15.37 -11.71
C LYS A 519 8.96 16.72 -12.33
N VAL A 520 7.97 17.53 -12.70
CA VAL A 520 8.22 18.87 -13.26
C VAL A 520 8.91 19.78 -12.23
N PHE A 521 8.37 19.85 -11.01
CA PHE A 521 8.90 20.67 -9.92
C PHE A 521 10.35 20.31 -9.57
N VAL A 522 10.60 19.02 -9.32
CA VAL A 522 11.93 18.52 -8.96
C VAL A 522 12.92 18.65 -10.11
N ASN A 523 12.51 18.39 -11.36
CA ASN A 523 13.38 18.58 -12.52
C ASN A 523 13.77 20.04 -12.69
N ASN A 524 12.83 20.97 -12.52
CA ASN A 524 13.10 22.41 -12.57
C ASN A 524 14.07 22.83 -11.46
N ILE A 525 13.90 22.34 -10.24
CA ILE A 525 14.82 22.64 -9.13
C ILE A 525 16.24 22.10 -9.40
N ILE A 526 16.35 20.82 -9.74
CA ILE A 526 17.62 20.13 -9.97
C ILE A 526 18.36 20.70 -11.20
N GLY A 527 17.61 21.08 -12.24
CA GLY A 527 18.14 21.61 -13.49
C GLY A 527 18.69 23.03 -13.39
N TYR A 528 18.17 23.84 -12.46
CA TYR A 528 18.47 25.27 -12.37
C TYR A 528 19.15 25.69 -11.07
N SER A 529 19.55 24.75 -10.22
CA SER A 529 20.42 25.09 -9.08
C SER A 529 21.74 25.68 -9.56
N GLN A 530 21.97 26.92 -9.13
CA GLN A 530 23.13 27.76 -9.38
C GLN A 530 23.31 28.71 -8.20
N GLU A 531 24.52 29.25 -8.04
CA GLU A 531 24.88 30.17 -6.95
C GLU A 531 23.95 31.39 -6.89
N LYS A 532 23.58 31.95 -8.05
CA LYS A 532 22.64 33.08 -8.15
C LYS A 532 21.26 32.78 -7.58
N TYR A 533 20.78 31.54 -7.68
CA TYR A 533 19.40 31.17 -7.29
C TYR A 533 19.40 30.40 -5.97
N LEU A 534 19.63 31.13 -4.88
CA LEU A 534 19.85 30.56 -3.55
C LEU A 534 18.73 29.63 -3.07
N ASN A 535 17.46 30.01 -3.21
CA ASN A 535 16.32 29.20 -2.76
C ASN A 535 16.13 27.95 -3.62
N ILE A 536 16.39 28.05 -4.94
CA ILE A 536 16.41 26.89 -5.84
C ILE A 536 17.53 25.93 -5.42
N SER A 537 18.72 26.46 -5.14
CA SER A 537 19.86 25.66 -4.71
C SER A 537 19.68 25.03 -3.34
N TYR A 538 19.07 25.74 -2.39
CA TYR A 538 18.66 25.19 -1.09
C TYR A 538 17.73 23.99 -1.25
N MET A 539 16.66 24.16 -2.05
CA MET A 539 15.69 23.08 -2.28
C MET A 539 16.35 21.90 -3.02
N ALA A 540 17.24 22.16 -3.99
CA ALA A 540 18.00 21.12 -4.68
C ALA A 540 18.88 20.33 -3.70
N ALA A 541 19.58 21.01 -2.78
CA ALA A 541 20.38 20.37 -1.75
C ALA A 541 19.51 19.48 -0.85
N LYS A 542 18.41 20.02 -0.31
CA LYS A 542 17.45 19.29 0.53
C LYS A 542 16.92 18.03 -0.16
N ILE A 543 16.41 18.17 -1.39
CA ILE A 543 15.90 17.04 -2.19
C ILE A 543 16.99 16.00 -2.43
N SER A 544 18.21 16.45 -2.78
CA SER A 544 19.31 15.53 -3.11
C SER A 544 19.71 14.63 -1.94
N ILE A 545 19.65 15.17 -0.71
CA ILE A 545 19.94 14.45 0.54
C ILE A 545 18.82 13.45 0.83
N ASP A 546 17.57 13.92 0.86
CA ASP A 546 16.42 13.10 1.27
C ASP A 546 16.12 11.98 0.25
N THR A 547 16.41 12.21 -1.03
CA THR A 547 16.26 11.21 -2.09
C THR A 547 17.49 10.35 -2.32
N LYS A 548 18.59 10.58 -1.57
CA LYS A 548 19.86 9.85 -1.66
C LYS A 548 20.41 9.80 -3.09
N LEU A 549 20.49 10.97 -3.75
CA LEU A 549 21.16 11.08 -5.05
C LEU A 549 22.65 10.70 -4.94
N THR A 550 23.31 10.51 -6.09
CA THR A 550 24.75 10.21 -6.11
C THR A 550 25.52 11.27 -5.35
N ARG A 551 26.58 10.87 -4.63
CA ARG A 551 27.44 11.78 -3.86
C ARG A 551 27.78 13.02 -4.68
N SER A 552 28.30 12.86 -5.90
CA SER A 552 28.62 13.96 -6.83
C SER A 552 27.50 14.98 -7.07
N ARG A 553 26.24 14.54 -7.14
CA ARG A 553 25.08 15.43 -7.33
C ARG A 553 24.74 16.16 -6.03
N VAL A 554 24.74 15.45 -4.90
CA VAL A 554 24.56 16.06 -3.58
C VAL A 554 25.61 17.15 -3.35
N LEU A 555 26.87 16.86 -3.68
CA LEU A 555 27.99 17.81 -3.59
C LEU A 555 27.73 19.08 -4.40
N LYS A 556 27.34 18.92 -5.66
CA LYS A 556 27.06 20.05 -6.57
C LYS A 556 26.00 20.99 -5.99
N TYR A 557 24.89 20.44 -5.49
CA TYR A 557 23.77 21.27 -5.01
C TYR A 557 24.05 21.94 -3.67
N ILE A 558 24.74 21.25 -2.76
CA ILE A 558 25.23 21.86 -1.51
C ILE A 558 26.21 22.99 -1.84
N GLN A 559 27.18 22.77 -2.74
CA GLN A 559 28.13 23.80 -3.16
C GLN A 559 27.43 25.04 -3.73
N ASN A 560 26.49 24.84 -4.67
CA ASN A 560 25.73 25.95 -5.26
C ASN A 560 24.96 26.76 -4.20
N TYR A 561 24.38 26.09 -3.20
CA TYR A 561 23.68 26.78 -2.12
C TYR A 561 24.65 27.58 -1.24
N LEU A 562 25.74 26.95 -0.82
CA LEU A 562 26.68 27.55 0.12
C LEU A 562 27.47 28.73 -0.48
N LEU A 563 27.84 28.67 -1.77
CA LEU A 563 28.53 29.76 -2.47
C LEU A 563 27.64 30.99 -2.71
N GLY A 564 26.31 30.82 -2.74
CA GLY A 564 25.35 31.90 -2.90
C GLY A 564 24.82 32.50 -1.59
N LEU A 565 25.21 31.96 -0.43
CA LEU A 565 24.64 32.33 0.87
C LEU A 565 25.36 33.55 1.46
N GLU A 566 24.64 34.65 1.68
CA GLU A 566 25.15 35.77 2.48
C GLU A 566 25.16 35.40 3.97
N ILE A 567 26.32 35.48 4.62
CA ILE A 567 26.50 35.04 6.02
C ILE A 567 26.05 36.15 6.98
N ASN A 568 24.85 36.01 7.56
CA ASN A 568 24.31 36.81 8.66
C ASN A 568 23.86 35.93 9.84
N ASP A 569 23.50 36.51 11.00
CA ASP A 569 23.18 35.77 12.22
C ASP A 569 22.07 34.72 12.06
N GLY A 570 21.06 34.95 11.19
CA GLY A 570 19.98 33.99 10.91
C GLY A 570 20.39 32.82 10.02
N SER A 571 21.30 33.06 9.07
CA SER A 571 21.78 32.03 8.12
C SER A 571 22.78 31.03 8.73
N LYS A 572 23.35 31.33 9.91
CA LYS A 572 24.40 30.53 10.58
C LYS A 572 23.95 29.10 10.93
N TYR A 573 22.69 28.92 11.35
CA TYR A 573 22.18 27.58 11.71
C TYR A 573 22.07 26.66 10.48
N LEU A 574 21.52 27.17 9.38
CA LEU A 574 21.38 26.42 8.13
C LEU A 574 22.75 26.11 7.53
N LEU A 575 23.67 27.07 7.56
CA LEU A 575 25.06 26.89 7.16
C LEU A 575 25.72 25.72 7.92
N ASN A 576 25.62 25.71 9.26
CA ASN A 576 26.16 24.64 10.10
C ASN A 576 25.51 23.28 9.83
N HIS A 577 24.20 23.23 9.57
CA HIS A 577 23.51 21.99 9.24
C HIS A 577 24.03 21.35 7.95
N TYR A 578 24.15 22.13 6.87
CA TYR A 578 24.65 21.63 5.59
C TYR A 578 26.17 21.39 5.59
N ILE A 579 26.96 22.17 6.35
CA ILE A 579 28.38 21.89 6.58
C ILE A 579 28.56 20.55 7.30
N ASN A 580 27.81 20.27 8.38
CA ASN A 580 27.92 19.00 9.09
C ASN A 580 27.52 17.80 8.21
N ILE A 581 26.51 17.96 7.35
CA ILE A 581 26.17 16.96 6.33
C ILE A 581 27.32 16.80 5.32
N ALA A 582 27.92 17.91 4.89
CA ALA A 582 29.06 17.90 3.99
C ALA A 582 30.29 17.20 4.59
N GLU A 583 30.59 17.43 5.87
CA GLU A 583 31.66 16.80 6.62
C GLU A 583 31.43 15.28 6.80
N LYS A 584 30.21 14.88 7.17
CA LYS A 584 29.81 13.46 7.21
C LYS A 584 29.95 12.75 5.86
N LEU A 585 29.93 13.51 4.77
CA LEU A 585 30.14 13.04 3.40
C LEU A 585 31.59 13.18 2.91
N ASN A 586 32.56 13.49 3.79
CA ASN A 586 34.02 13.54 3.56
C ASN A 586 34.44 14.45 2.38
N ILE A 587 34.10 15.74 2.43
CA ILE A 587 34.26 16.71 1.33
C ILE A 587 35.41 17.68 1.61
N SER A 588 36.19 18.05 0.58
CA SER A 588 37.18 19.14 0.67
C SER A 588 36.48 20.51 0.54
N ILE A 589 36.50 21.28 1.64
CA ILE A 589 35.82 22.57 1.81
C ILE A 589 36.78 23.76 1.50
N ASN A 590 37.76 23.57 0.62
CA ASN A 590 38.84 24.55 0.46
C ASN A 590 38.38 25.90 -0.18
N GLN A 591 37.29 25.92 -0.94
CA GLN A 591 36.72 27.15 -1.53
C GLN A 591 35.69 27.85 -0.64
N LEU A 592 35.00 27.11 0.24
CA LEU A 592 34.03 27.69 1.18
C LEU A 592 34.75 28.34 2.37
N ASN A 593 35.86 27.74 2.79
CA ASN A 593 36.69 28.25 3.89
C ASN A 593 37.22 29.66 3.60
N SER A 594 37.57 30.00 2.35
CA SER A 594 38.08 31.34 2.01
C SER A 594 36.98 32.43 2.03
N GLN A 595 35.72 32.08 1.71
CA GLN A 595 34.57 32.98 1.81
C GLN A 595 34.07 33.15 3.26
N ILE A 596 34.11 32.08 4.06
CA ILE A 596 33.82 32.15 5.50
C ILE A 596 34.88 33.00 6.21
N GLU A 597 36.18 32.77 5.94
CA GLU A 597 37.30 33.53 6.52
C GLU A 597 37.28 35.03 6.17
N THR A 598 36.77 35.40 4.99
CA THR A 598 36.61 36.81 4.60
C THR A 598 35.45 37.51 5.31
N THR A 599 34.43 36.75 5.73
CA THR A 599 33.21 37.30 6.35
C THR A 599 33.26 37.30 7.89
N THR A 600 33.98 36.37 8.52
CA THR A 600 34.19 36.30 9.99
C THR A 600 35.32 37.20 10.51
N LYS A 601 35.79 38.17 9.73
CA LYS A 601 37.03 38.93 9.97
C LYS A 601 37.04 39.81 11.24
N ASN A 602 35.91 39.96 11.94
CA ASN A 602 35.76 40.94 13.01
C ASN A 602 35.58 40.40 14.43
N ASP A 603 35.65 39.08 14.67
CA ASP A 603 35.43 38.54 16.03
C ASP A 603 36.64 37.75 16.57
N SER A 604 37.39 38.38 17.48
CA SER A 604 38.68 37.88 17.97
C SER A 604 38.56 36.69 18.93
N TYR A 605 37.39 36.51 19.54
CA TYR A 605 37.10 35.41 20.46
C TYR A 605 37.02 34.07 19.72
N LEU A 606 36.23 34.03 18.64
CA LEU A 606 36.07 32.89 17.74
C LEU A 606 37.40 32.44 17.10
N LYS A 607 38.32 33.36 16.83
CA LYS A 607 39.64 33.04 16.26
C LYS A 607 40.46 32.14 17.19
N SER A 608 40.33 32.31 18.51
CA SER A 608 41.07 31.50 19.48
C SER A 608 40.43 30.13 19.73
N GLU A 609 39.11 30.07 19.70
CA GLU A 609 38.35 28.81 19.85
C GLU A 609 38.50 27.92 18.61
N LEU A 610 38.49 28.53 17.41
CA LEU A 610 38.71 27.84 16.13
C LEU A 610 40.14 27.27 16.01
N GLU A 611 41.18 27.99 16.47
CA GLU A 611 42.55 27.43 16.44
C GLU A 611 42.73 26.26 17.40
N ASN A 612 42.06 26.30 18.55
CA ASN A 612 42.10 25.21 19.52
C ASN A 612 41.37 23.97 18.99
N GLU A 613 40.21 24.15 18.34
CA GLU A 613 39.52 23.06 17.65
C GLU A 613 40.32 22.54 16.44
N LYS A 614 40.98 23.40 15.65
CA LYS A 614 41.85 22.98 14.53
C LYS A 614 42.98 22.06 15.00
N ILE A 615 43.59 22.32 16.16
CA ILE A 615 44.66 21.49 16.72
C ILE A 615 44.12 20.11 17.15
N ALA A 616 42.94 20.07 17.77
CA ALA A 616 42.26 18.83 18.12
C ALA A 616 41.85 18.03 16.86
N LEU A 617 41.34 18.71 15.84
CA LEU A 617 40.93 18.14 14.56
C LEU A 617 42.13 17.56 13.79
N LYS A 618 43.29 18.24 13.79
CA LYS A 618 44.51 17.77 13.12
C LYS A 618 44.99 16.44 13.69
N LYS A 619 44.97 16.30 15.02
CA LYS A 619 45.28 15.03 15.71
C LYS A 619 44.29 13.92 15.35
N GLN A 620 43.00 14.23 15.25
CA GLN A 620 41.97 13.27 14.85
C GLN A 620 42.11 12.85 13.37
N ILE A 621 42.48 13.80 12.49
CA ILE A 621 42.74 13.59 11.06
C ILE A 621 43.94 12.68 10.84
N ASP A 622 45.02 12.83 11.59
CA ASP A 622 46.22 11.98 11.44
C ASP A 622 45.94 10.52 11.85
N ILE A 623 45.12 10.32 12.88
CA ILE A 623 44.61 9.00 13.30
C ILE A 623 43.70 8.40 12.21
N ASN A 624 42.76 9.19 11.68
CA ASN A 624 41.81 8.71 10.69
C ASN A 624 42.44 8.46 9.31
N ARG A 625 43.46 9.23 8.93
CA ARG A 625 44.25 9.04 7.70
C ARG A 625 45.00 7.71 7.73
N SER A 626 45.53 7.33 8.89
CA SER A 626 46.15 6.02 9.10
C SER A 626 45.13 4.88 8.96
N ASN A 627 43.91 5.07 9.50
CA ASN A 627 42.81 4.11 9.36
C ASN A 627 42.26 4.02 7.94
N GLU A 628 42.21 5.12 7.18
CA GLU A 628 41.76 5.14 5.79
C GLU A 628 42.74 4.44 4.84
N ILE A 629 44.06 4.59 5.06
CA ILE A 629 45.08 3.86 4.30
C ILE A 629 44.93 2.35 4.56
N LEU A 630 44.71 1.95 5.82
CA LEU A 630 44.44 0.56 6.18
C LEU A 630 43.16 0.03 5.52
N LEU A 631 42.07 0.81 5.53
CA LEU A 631 40.79 0.46 4.90
C LEU A 631 40.86 0.41 3.36
N GLN A 632 41.65 1.28 2.73
CA GLN A 632 41.88 1.23 1.28
C GLN A 632 42.70 0.00 0.89
N ASN A 633 43.70 -0.37 1.69
CA ASN A 633 44.47 -1.60 1.50
C ASN A 633 43.56 -2.83 1.65
N ILE A 634 42.73 -2.88 2.69
CA ILE A 634 41.74 -3.95 2.90
C ILE A 634 40.72 -4.02 1.76
N LYS A 635 40.25 -2.87 1.23
CA LYS A 635 39.34 -2.85 0.07
C LYS A 635 40.01 -3.33 -1.21
N SER A 636 41.24 -2.92 -1.45
CA SER A 636 42.06 -3.36 -2.60
C SER A 636 42.29 -4.87 -2.55
N GLU A 637 42.65 -5.43 -1.39
CA GLU A 637 42.79 -6.88 -1.19
C GLU A 637 41.46 -7.63 -1.33
N ASN A 638 40.37 -7.10 -0.77
CA ASN A 638 39.05 -7.71 -0.94
C ASN A 638 38.58 -7.71 -2.40
N GLN A 639 38.88 -6.67 -3.17
CA GLN A 639 38.60 -6.65 -4.61
C GLN A 639 39.44 -7.67 -5.38
N LYS A 640 40.72 -7.84 -5.02
CA LYS A 640 41.57 -8.91 -5.58
C LYS A 640 41.02 -10.30 -5.24
N LEU A 641 40.58 -10.53 -4.01
CA LEU A 641 39.96 -11.79 -3.56
C LEU A 641 38.62 -12.06 -4.25
N GLN A 642 37.78 -11.05 -4.42
CA GLN A 642 36.51 -11.19 -5.14
C GLN A 642 36.73 -11.52 -6.62
N LYS A 643 37.71 -10.88 -7.26
CA LYS A 643 38.08 -11.19 -8.64
C LYS A 643 38.61 -12.62 -8.75
N LEU A 644 39.51 -13.03 -7.86
CA LEU A 644 40.02 -14.39 -7.80
C LEU A 644 38.92 -15.44 -7.59
N ASN A 645 37.96 -15.18 -6.68
CA ASN A 645 36.82 -16.07 -6.45
C ASN A 645 35.88 -16.16 -7.66
N THR A 646 35.71 -15.05 -8.38
CA THR A 646 34.91 -15.02 -9.61
C THR A 646 35.60 -15.82 -10.71
N ASP A 647 36.90 -15.64 -10.88
CA ASP A 647 37.72 -16.40 -11.83
C ASP A 647 37.75 -17.89 -11.47
N LEU A 648 37.85 -18.24 -10.18
CA LEU A 648 37.78 -19.63 -9.70
C LEU A 648 36.39 -20.24 -9.96
N SER A 649 35.31 -19.49 -9.74
CA SER A 649 33.94 -19.93 -10.00
C SER A 649 33.71 -20.14 -11.51
N LEU A 650 34.22 -19.24 -12.35
CA LEU A 650 34.17 -19.39 -13.80
C LEU A 650 34.99 -20.59 -14.26
N ALA A 651 36.21 -20.78 -13.73
CA ALA A 651 37.05 -21.94 -14.00
C ALA A 651 36.40 -23.24 -13.54
N TYR A 652 35.78 -23.26 -12.35
CA TYR A 652 35.05 -24.41 -11.82
C TYR A 652 33.82 -24.74 -12.67
N ASN A 653 33.04 -23.74 -13.08
CA ASN A 653 31.88 -23.93 -13.95
C ASN A 653 32.28 -24.40 -15.36
N ALA A 654 33.37 -23.86 -15.91
CA ALA A 654 33.96 -24.30 -17.16
C ALA A 654 34.46 -25.75 -17.05
N ALA A 655 35.20 -26.09 -15.99
CA ALA A 655 35.67 -27.45 -15.71
C ALA A 655 34.50 -28.43 -15.51
N LYS A 656 33.45 -28.02 -14.80
CA LYS A 656 32.23 -28.81 -14.61
C LYS A 656 31.46 -29.00 -15.92
N SER A 657 31.40 -28.00 -16.78
CA SER A 657 30.80 -28.10 -18.12
C SER A 657 31.62 -29.03 -19.03
N ASN A 658 32.95 -28.91 -19.00
CA ASN A 658 33.87 -29.77 -19.73
C ASN A 658 33.79 -31.23 -19.25
N ALA A 659 33.75 -31.45 -17.92
CA ALA A 659 33.54 -32.75 -17.29
C ALA A 659 32.24 -33.41 -17.77
N LYS A 660 31.15 -32.63 -17.86
CA LYS A 660 29.86 -33.08 -18.37
C LYS A 660 29.86 -33.37 -19.87
N ASN A 661 30.85 -32.84 -20.60
CA ASN A 661 30.95 -33.02 -22.04
C ASN A 661 31.68 -34.29 -22.46
N TYR A 662 32.49 -34.91 -21.58
CA TYR A 662 33.15 -36.19 -21.87
C TYR A 662 32.14 -37.30 -22.14
N LEU A 663 32.53 -38.20 -23.05
CA LEU A 663 31.73 -39.36 -23.43
C LEU A 663 31.37 -40.24 -22.24
N SER A 664 32.33 -40.53 -21.36
CA SER A 664 32.13 -41.36 -20.17
C SER A 664 31.07 -40.80 -19.23
N TYR A 665 31.04 -39.48 -19.02
CA TYR A 665 30.04 -38.83 -18.17
C TYR A 665 28.63 -38.92 -18.79
N LYS A 666 28.50 -38.67 -20.09
CA LYS A 666 27.22 -38.78 -20.82
C LYS A 666 26.68 -40.21 -20.84
N LEU A 667 27.56 -41.19 -21.07
CA LEU A 667 27.22 -42.61 -21.00
C LEU A 667 26.84 -43.03 -19.57
N GLY A 668 27.55 -42.52 -18.56
CA GLY A 668 27.22 -42.75 -17.15
C GLY A 668 25.84 -42.20 -16.77
N GLN A 669 25.47 -40.99 -17.21
CA GLN A 669 24.13 -40.45 -17.01
C GLN A 669 23.04 -41.29 -17.69
N ALA A 670 23.27 -41.72 -18.93
CA ALA A 670 22.35 -42.59 -19.65
C ALA A 670 22.22 -43.97 -18.96
N LEU A 671 23.32 -44.49 -18.40
CA LEU A 671 23.32 -45.75 -17.64
C LEU A 671 22.54 -45.61 -16.33
N ILE A 672 22.72 -44.51 -15.58
CA ILE A 672 21.93 -44.22 -14.38
C ILE A 672 20.44 -44.13 -14.72
N LYS A 673 20.09 -43.46 -15.83
CA LYS A 673 18.71 -43.37 -16.31
C LYS A 673 18.15 -44.74 -16.72
N ALA A 674 18.98 -45.60 -17.29
CA ALA A 674 18.62 -46.98 -17.65
C ALA A 674 18.38 -47.83 -16.40
N SER A 675 19.27 -47.76 -15.41
CA SER A 675 19.12 -48.45 -14.13
C SER A 675 17.88 -47.98 -13.37
N LYS A 676 17.53 -46.69 -13.41
CA LYS A 676 16.27 -46.18 -12.82
C LYS A 676 14.99 -46.66 -13.54
N ASN A 677 15.13 -47.19 -14.77
CA ASN A 677 14.02 -47.67 -15.60
C ASN A 677 14.20 -49.13 -16.04
N TRP A 678 14.95 -49.93 -15.27
CA TRP A 678 15.34 -51.29 -15.64
C TRP A 678 14.12 -52.18 -15.97
N TYR A 679 13.06 -52.08 -15.15
CA TYR A 679 11.78 -52.80 -15.29
C TYR A 679 10.95 -52.41 -16.53
N LYS A 680 11.31 -51.33 -17.24
CA LYS A 680 10.68 -50.90 -18.51
C LYS A 680 11.56 -51.17 -19.74
N GLY A 681 12.49 -52.13 -19.63
CA GLY A 681 13.49 -52.41 -20.66
C GLY A 681 14.58 -51.34 -20.76
N GLY A 682 14.89 -50.66 -19.64
CA GLY A 682 15.83 -49.54 -19.59
C GLY A 682 17.21 -49.86 -20.18
N TYR A 683 17.73 -51.07 -19.96
CA TYR A 683 19.03 -51.50 -20.51
C TYR A 683 19.00 -51.78 -22.02
N ILE A 684 17.87 -52.25 -22.56
CA ILE A 684 17.71 -52.42 -24.01
C ILE A 684 17.72 -51.04 -24.69
N LYS A 685 16.98 -50.07 -24.12
CA LYS A 685 16.97 -48.67 -24.59
C LYS A 685 18.33 -47.99 -24.44
N PHE A 686 19.08 -48.34 -23.40
CA PHE A 686 20.43 -47.82 -23.18
C PHE A 686 21.39 -48.17 -24.31
N ILE A 687 21.30 -49.37 -24.91
CA ILE A 687 22.18 -49.75 -26.03
C ILE A 687 21.99 -48.77 -27.20
N PHE A 688 20.74 -48.49 -27.58
CA PHE A 688 20.43 -47.53 -28.65
C PHE A 688 20.85 -46.10 -28.30
N GLU A 689 20.61 -45.68 -27.05
CA GLU A 689 20.97 -44.34 -26.56
C GLU A 689 22.50 -44.16 -26.47
N ALA A 690 23.23 -45.21 -26.05
CA ALA A 690 24.69 -45.21 -25.99
C ALA A 690 25.29 -45.06 -27.39
N ILE A 691 24.80 -45.82 -28.37
CA ILE A 691 25.22 -45.70 -29.78
C ILE A 691 24.98 -44.28 -30.30
N LYS A 692 23.81 -43.69 -29.99
CA LYS A 692 23.46 -42.33 -30.38
C LYS A 692 24.40 -41.30 -29.73
N ILE A 693 24.60 -41.37 -28.42
CA ILE A 693 25.51 -40.49 -27.66
C ILE A 693 26.94 -40.58 -28.21
N THR A 694 27.44 -41.78 -28.51
CA THR A 694 28.78 -41.96 -29.09
C THR A 694 28.90 -41.38 -30.49
N LYS A 695 27.86 -41.52 -31.34
CA LYS A 695 27.85 -40.92 -32.69
C LYS A 695 27.78 -39.39 -32.65
N GLU A 696 26.94 -38.82 -31.79
CA GLU A 696 26.82 -37.37 -31.61
C GLU A 696 28.08 -36.75 -31.01
N HIS A 697 28.71 -37.44 -30.05
CA HIS A 697 29.98 -37.00 -29.47
C HIS A 697 31.10 -37.02 -30.52
N LYS A 698 31.22 -38.08 -31.34
CA LYS A 698 32.17 -38.14 -32.46
C LYS A 698 31.95 -37.03 -33.51
N LYS A 699 30.70 -36.62 -33.76
CA LYS A 699 30.39 -35.49 -34.67
C LYS A 699 30.75 -34.13 -34.10
N ARG A 700 30.75 -33.97 -32.77
CA ARG A 700 31.13 -32.73 -32.08
C ARG A 700 32.63 -32.58 -31.83
N CYS A 701 33.39 -33.67 -31.91
CA CYS A 701 34.86 -33.69 -31.73
C CYS A 701 35.65 -33.74 -33.04
N LYS A 702 34.96 -33.72 -34.19
CA LYS A 702 35.51 -33.29 -35.49
C LYS A 702 35.28 -31.79 -35.60
#